data_AF-A0A946G9V1-F1
#
_entry.id   AF-A0A946G9V1-F1
#
_cell.length_a   1.000
_cell.length_b   1.000
_cell.length_c   1.000
_cell.angle_alpha   90.00
_cell.angle_beta   90.00
_cell.angle_gamma   90.00
#
_symmetry.space_group_name_H-M   'P 1'
#
loop_
_entity.id
_entity.type
_entity.pdbx_description
1 polymer ?
#
loop_
_entity_poly.entity_id
_entity_poly.type
_entity_poly.pdbx_seq_one_letter_code
_entity_poly.pdbx_strand_id
1 'polypeptide(L)'
;KTQWSYLDKGVVPPPNWTALGFDDSPWKTGQAPLGYFAENENIYPFQTETSFGEDPNQKIQGTYFRKNFTVEEIGDVRALALTYLADDGVVFYLNGAEIHKDNFNPTRDTELNSYQEITLAPDHLRKGMNTIAAFATLAKPTSPALRFDASLEIELGSTLTLVDHISFDQQVDDISYGRSIINPEAWIFMAQPTPGKANISPIVSKLRETSASPTINPAGGLYERPLTLSIASIGEEIRFTTDGANPTPTSALYTGPIELTGTTVVRARTFGLGKVPSKIITHTYFVGESFEDGLPIISVTAPDNTLFDPQLGIYGNRNASGGNIHKGVDAPGNLEFFPADESDGFSINGGFRLGGENNFLAHSQKALNFAIRGRYGDDALNYDLFPESGVGTFTSLTLREGGDDWGKAHLTDAIWNAIVDGRMEVETNRYRPAAMFINGNYWGLYNIRDRWDENWFFQEYGIDNGEYDHIRFDRNALFIENGKSDDWRELFGFLTKPHSPNQEAWEVVESEIDIDSLVDFTICETFGGNTSWQGNREAWQDNRSRGKWRWLLPDMDRTLGNTSSRSNVTSFITGETTVSQMHKFPNFRNRLAQRSAAHFTSTLSADRLKKLIDQLGATAAPEIPRQLSRWSNPTESNYTASLERMKNFVDLQAGRFLDEIGSNTVERPLANLTLATTGEGSFRFAGVKLEAQTFKAFEDTPTEIEAIPAPGFRFKRWVDLDGGAKTVFKFIGDTTLTAHFSPDSSTKLSGTLLSDLTLNPEDSPYIITEDLIVPTGTTLSIKPGVTLQFQSGINLRVSGTLRVEGTSEEKVEFKGDRGAIWGGLSFEKTTTPSILNHLSLRNASRGKNPLIYPSAISGLDADIEMNFIDIGESRGPLFFQGGNIVLRDSLITIPLTGDGLNVKQGRAETLRCTFIGNQSPDTDAIDYDGVIDGVIRDCRIYDFQGFNSDGIDIGEACLNCLIEGNSIFYSSDKGVSVGQGSTIILKNNLIVGCPLGIAVKDADSFILVDQNTLVNCGTGVAAYEKNFGSGGGRAIITNSIFSNCEQNITNDSFSSITAAYNLSDTTPLLGTQNLLRDPIFAEPDALNFELTAESPARNAGDPQHQSDPDGTRADIGARYRFSPDDYPFNQTPTIVINEVLANSGDASDWIELHNRTNNPFEIGGWYLSDSKSNLMKFRIPSGTTIPPGGFLTFTEDLHFGEASDNPGRFESFALSETGETIYLTSANSNQLSHYHFKEEF
;
A
#
# COMPACT_ATOMS: atom_id res chain seq x y z
N LYS A 1 16.25 37.12 -30.07
CA LYS A 1 17.46 37.93 -30.34
C LYS A 1 17.29 39.31 -29.73
N THR A 2 18.30 39.79 -29.01
CA THR A 2 18.21 40.97 -28.14
C THR A 2 19.12 42.10 -28.62
N GLN A 3 18.66 43.35 -28.51
CA GLN A 3 19.52 44.52 -28.70
C GLN A 3 20.28 44.84 -27.40
N TRP A 4 21.57 45.15 -27.52
CA TRP A 4 22.50 45.49 -26.44
C TRP A 4 23.24 46.79 -26.74
N SER A 5 23.54 47.57 -25.70
CA SER A 5 24.56 48.63 -25.72
C SER A 5 25.95 47.99 -25.64
N TYR A 6 26.94 48.48 -26.38
CA TYR A 6 28.30 47.91 -26.37
C TYR A 6 29.43 48.93 -26.58
N LEU A 7 30.59 48.65 -25.96
CA LEU A 7 31.82 49.45 -26.02
C LEU A 7 32.99 48.59 -26.51
N ASP A 8 33.31 48.76 -27.79
CA ASP A 8 34.32 48.00 -28.55
C ASP A 8 35.57 48.85 -28.88
N LYS A 9 35.97 49.72 -27.95
CA LYS A 9 37.06 50.70 -28.16
C LYS A 9 38.36 50.39 -27.40
N GLY A 10 38.44 49.24 -26.73
CA GLY A 10 39.61 48.85 -25.91
C GLY A 10 39.88 49.73 -24.68
N VAL A 11 39.00 50.68 -24.37
CA VAL A 11 39.10 51.53 -23.18
C VAL A 11 38.28 50.94 -22.04
N VAL A 12 38.84 50.93 -20.82
CA VAL A 12 38.13 50.50 -19.62
C VAL A 12 37.11 51.59 -19.25
N PRO A 13 35.80 51.28 -19.14
CA PRO A 13 34.79 52.24 -18.73
C PRO A 13 34.92 52.61 -17.23
N PRO A 14 34.30 53.71 -16.77
CA PRO A 14 34.33 54.11 -15.36
C PRO A 14 33.90 52.99 -14.39
N PRO A 15 34.44 52.90 -13.16
CA PRO A 15 34.22 51.75 -12.27
C PRO A 15 32.76 51.41 -11.92
N ASN A 16 31.82 52.35 -12.11
CA ASN A 16 30.38 52.14 -11.90
C ASN A 16 29.64 51.62 -13.15
N TRP A 17 30.33 51.22 -14.23
CA TRP A 17 29.71 50.80 -15.50
C TRP A 17 28.80 49.57 -15.41
N THR A 18 28.85 48.79 -14.33
CA THR A 18 27.96 47.65 -14.07
C THR A 18 26.66 48.05 -13.38
N ALA A 19 26.61 49.23 -12.76
CA ALA A 19 25.46 49.70 -11.97
C ALA A 19 24.34 50.29 -12.85
N LEU A 20 23.12 50.39 -12.29
CA LEU A 20 21.97 50.99 -12.98
C LEU A 20 22.25 52.41 -13.49
N GLY A 21 22.67 53.30 -12.59
CA GLY A 21 22.81 54.74 -12.84
C GLY A 21 24.01 55.16 -13.72
N PHE A 22 24.54 54.26 -14.54
CA PHE A 22 25.57 54.56 -15.52
C PHE A 22 24.95 54.91 -16.87
N ASP A 23 25.33 56.07 -17.43
CA ASP A 23 24.90 56.52 -18.75
C ASP A 23 25.72 55.84 -19.85
N ASP A 24 25.10 54.84 -20.50
CA ASP A 24 25.62 54.16 -21.67
C ASP A 24 25.13 54.74 -23.01
N SER A 25 24.45 55.90 -23.03
CA SER A 25 24.09 56.57 -24.28
C SER A 25 25.27 56.95 -25.21
N PRO A 26 26.54 57.09 -24.75
CA PRO A 26 27.70 57.23 -25.63
C PRO A 26 28.22 55.92 -26.26
N TRP A 27 27.63 54.77 -25.92
CA TRP A 27 28.02 53.45 -26.42
C TRP A 27 27.35 53.17 -27.78
N LYS A 28 27.83 52.17 -28.52
CA LYS A 28 27.12 51.68 -29.73
C LYS A 28 25.93 50.81 -29.30
N THR A 29 24.97 50.57 -30.18
CA THR A 29 23.92 49.56 -29.94
C THR A 29 23.85 48.56 -31.09
N GLY A 30 23.73 47.27 -30.78
CA GLY A 30 23.72 46.19 -31.78
C GLY A 30 22.73 45.08 -31.43
N GLN A 31 22.30 44.32 -32.45
CA GLN A 31 21.53 43.09 -32.28
C GLN A 31 22.46 41.90 -32.06
N ALA A 32 22.09 41.01 -31.15
CA ALA A 32 22.85 39.82 -30.82
C ALA A 32 22.58 38.63 -31.80
N PRO A 33 23.53 37.70 -31.99
CA PRO A 33 24.87 37.69 -31.40
C PRO A 33 25.73 38.85 -31.91
N LEU A 34 26.56 39.41 -31.04
CA LEU A 34 27.55 40.44 -31.38
C LEU A 34 28.94 39.80 -31.42
N GLY A 35 29.83 40.27 -32.30
CA GLY A 35 31.19 39.73 -32.35
C GLY A 35 31.97 39.94 -33.63
N TYR A 36 32.98 39.09 -33.83
CA TYR A 36 33.71 38.85 -35.08
C TYR A 36 34.23 37.40 -35.09
N PHE A 37 34.47 36.82 -36.27
CA PHE A 37 35.11 35.51 -36.42
C PHE A 37 35.83 35.38 -37.78
N ALA A 38 36.70 34.39 -37.92
CA ALA A 38 37.38 34.10 -39.19
C ALA A 38 36.42 33.44 -40.21
N GLU A 39 36.57 33.69 -41.51
CA GLU A 39 35.60 33.34 -42.58
C GLU A 39 35.09 31.87 -42.58
N ASN A 40 35.81 30.95 -41.95
CA ASN A 40 35.57 29.53 -41.85
C ASN A 40 34.77 29.05 -40.62
N GLU A 41 34.38 29.92 -39.67
CA GLU A 41 33.75 29.51 -38.38
C GLU A 41 32.24 29.86 -38.25
N ASN A 42 31.47 29.60 -39.30
CA ASN A 42 30.13 30.16 -39.49
C ASN A 42 28.97 29.45 -38.73
N ILE A 43 29.24 28.84 -37.57
CA ILE A 43 28.25 28.01 -36.84
C ILE A 43 27.18 28.87 -36.14
N TYR A 44 27.57 30.01 -35.57
CA TYR A 44 26.65 31.03 -35.03
C TYR A 44 27.06 32.43 -35.54
N PRO A 45 26.45 32.93 -36.64
CA PRO A 45 26.84 34.21 -37.24
C PRO A 45 26.34 35.42 -36.42
N PHE A 46 27.23 36.38 -36.18
CA PHE A 46 26.87 37.65 -35.56
C PHE A 46 25.85 38.42 -36.42
N GLN A 47 25.00 39.21 -35.76
CA GLN A 47 24.11 40.19 -36.39
C GLN A 47 24.67 41.61 -36.30
N THR A 48 25.62 41.86 -35.39
CA THR A 48 26.36 43.12 -35.29
C THR A 48 27.85 42.84 -35.13
N GLU A 49 28.66 43.41 -36.01
CA GLU A 49 30.12 43.34 -35.92
C GLU A 49 30.64 44.28 -34.81
N THR A 50 31.49 43.74 -33.93
CA THR A 50 32.24 44.53 -32.94
C THR A 50 33.65 44.79 -33.45
N SER A 51 34.22 45.98 -33.23
CA SER A 51 35.61 46.22 -33.62
C SER A 51 36.58 45.41 -32.75
N PHE A 52 37.60 44.82 -33.39
CA PHE A 52 38.76 44.24 -32.69
C PHE A 52 39.89 45.25 -32.43
N GLY A 53 39.75 46.51 -32.89
CA GLY A 53 40.84 47.50 -32.92
C GLY A 53 41.47 47.67 -34.31
N GLU A 54 42.66 48.29 -34.36
CA GLU A 54 43.34 48.62 -35.63
C GLU A 54 44.34 47.55 -36.12
N ASP A 55 44.81 46.64 -35.23
CA ASP A 55 45.74 45.55 -35.57
C ASP A 55 45.10 44.18 -35.24
N PRO A 56 44.87 43.30 -36.23
CA PRO A 56 44.30 41.97 -36.00
C PRO A 56 45.22 41.01 -35.23
N ASN A 57 46.49 41.37 -35.00
CA ASN A 57 47.46 40.62 -34.19
C ASN A 57 47.59 41.17 -32.76
N GLN A 58 47.00 42.33 -32.48
CA GLN A 58 46.95 42.99 -31.16
C GLN A 58 45.52 43.48 -30.91
N LYS A 59 44.57 42.54 -30.97
CA LYS A 59 43.15 42.82 -30.75
C LYS A 59 42.91 43.37 -29.35
N ILE A 60 41.90 44.23 -29.21
CA ILE A 60 41.47 44.74 -27.90
C ILE A 60 41.08 43.58 -26.97
N GLN A 61 41.35 43.73 -25.67
CA GLN A 61 41.20 42.67 -24.67
C GLN A 61 39.78 42.08 -24.58
N GLY A 62 38.75 42.85 -24.93
CA GLY A 62 37.36 42.41 -24.90
C GLY A 62 36.38 43.54 -25.21
N THR A 63 35.09 43.20 -25.23
CA THR A 63 33.99 44.15 -25.41
C THR A 63 33.09 44.16 -24.17
N TYR A 64 32.71 45.36 -23.74
CA TYR A 64 31.75 45.55 -22.65
C TYR A 64 30.34 45.68 -23.24
N PHE A 65 29.35 45.05 -22.59
CA PHE A 65 27.95 45.03 -23.00
C PHE A 65 27.05 45.48 -21.83
N ARG A 66 25.96 46.18 -22.12
CA ARG A 66 24.92 46.58 -21.17
C ARG A 66 23.53 46.43 -21.78
N LYS A 67 22.56 46.07 -20.94
CA LYS A 67 21.14 46.05 -21.31
C LYS A 67 20.27 46.37 -20.09
N ASN A 68 19.48 47.42 -20.20
CA ASN A 68 18.44 47.74 -19.22
C ASN A 68 17.16 46.94 -19.53
N PHE A 69 16.47 46.52 -18.48
CA PHE A 69 15.17 45.85 -18.53
C PHE A 69 14.35 46.26 -17.30
N THR A 70 13.04 46.01 -17.32
CA THR A 70 12.14 46.33 -16.18
C THR A 70 11.59 45.03 -15.61
N VAL A 71 11.49 44.95 -14.29
CA VAL A 71 10.84 43.87 -13.55
C VAL A 71 9.76 44.52 -12.71
N GLU A 72 8.49 44.17 -12.97
CA GLU A 72 7.36 44.90 -12.40
C GLU A 72 7.08 44.50 -10.95
N GLU A 73 7.28 43.23 -10.59
CA GLU A 73 7.28 42.70 -9.23
C GLU A 73 8.41 41.69 -9.03
N ILE A 74 8.89 41.52 -7.79
CA ILE A 74 9.98 40.57 -7.44
C ILE A 74 9.57 39.47 -6.45
N GLY A 75 8.40 39.55 -5.82
CA GLY A 75 7.99 38.60 -4.76
C GLY A 75 7.83 37.16 -5.25
N ASP A 76 7.53 36.99 -6.53
CA ASP A 76 7.22 35.70 -7.16
C ASP A 76 8.41 35.13 -7.96
N VAL A 77 9.52 35.87 -8.06
CA VAL A 77 10.71 35.43 -8.79
C VAL A 77 11.46 34.41 -7.94
N ARG A 78 11.54 33.16 -8.40
CA ARG A 78 12.23 32.07 -7.68
C ARG A 78 13.64 31.85 -8.18
N ALA A 79 13.85 31.99 -9.49
CA ALA A 79 15.16 31.90 -10.12
C ALA A 79 15.26 32.78 -11.38
N LEU A 80 16.47 32.89 -11.89
CA LEU A 80 16.78 33.52 -13.17
C LEU A 80 17.52 32.51 -14.05
N ALA A 81 16.99 32.18 -15.22
CA ALA A 81 17.70 31.36 -16.21
C ALA A 81 18.52 32.28 -17.11
N LEU A 82 19.85 32.20 -17.03
CA LEU A 82 20.77 32.92 -17.92
C LEU A 82 21.29 31.97 -19.00
N THR A 83 20.73 32.08 -20.20
CA THR A 83 21.26 31.39 -21.39
C THR A 83 22.23 32.34 -22.11
N TYR A 84 23.48 31.93 -22.33
CA TYR A 84 24.50 32.78 -22.96
C TYR A 84 25.43 32.04 -23.94
N LEU A 85 26.03 32.79 -24.86
CA LEU A 85 27.06 32.36 -25.79
C LEU A 85 28.29 33.25 -25.59
N ALA A 86 29.41 32.66 -25.18
CA ALA A 86 30.71 33.32 -25.06
C ALA A 86 31.83 32.39 -25.54
N ASP A 87 32.87 32.98 -26.15
CA ASP A 87 33.89 32.25 -26.91
C ASP A 87 35.10 31.89 -26.02
N ASP A 88 35.92 32.88 -25.68
CA ASP A 88 37.08 32.74 -24.79
C ASP A 88 36.69 32.84 -23.30
N GLY A 89 35.98 33.89 -22.87
CA GLY A 89 35.54 34.02 -21.48
C GLY A 89 34.62 35.22 -21.22
N VAL A 90 33.82 35.15 -20.16
CA VAL A 90 32.80 36.17 -19.85
C VAL A 90 32.58 36.34 -18.34
N VAL A 91 32.20 37.55 -17.94
CA VAL A 91 31.68 37.85 -16.60
C VAL A 91 30.41 38.68 -16.72
N PHE A 92 29.37 38.29 -15.97
CA PHE A 92 28.06 38.93 -15.92
C PHE A 92 27.82 39.61 -14.58
N TYR A 93 27.14 40.76 -14.63
CA TYR A 93 26.75 41.55 -13.48
C TYR A 93 25.26 41.90 -13.56
N LEU A 94 24.55 41.79 -12.44
CA LEU A 94 23.19 42.29 -12.27
C LEU A 94 23.22 43.48 -11.32
N ASN A 95 22.75 44.63 -11.80
CA ASN A 95 22.64 45.89 -11.06
C ASN A 95 23.92 46.46 -10.42
N GLY A 96 25.08 45.83 -10.62
CA GLY A 96 26.38 46.20 -10.08
C GLY A 96 27.15 45.04 -9.46
N ALA A 97 26.47 43.97 -9.04
CA ALA A 97 27.06 42.79 -8.41
C ALA A 97 27.39 41.70 -9.45
N GLU A 98 28.51 40.99 -9.28
CA GLU A 98 28.94 39.87 -10.13
C GLU A 98 28.01 38.67 -9.87
N ILE A 99 27.29 38.20 -10.90
CA ILE A 99 26.31 37.08 -10.78
C ILE A 99 26.81 35.77 -11.38
N HIS A 100 27.66 35.83 -12.40
CA HIS A 100 28.23 34.66 -13.06
C HIS A 100 29.56 35.00 -13.73
N LYS A 101 30.44 34.00 -13.86
CA LYS A 101 31.78 34.14 -14.42
C LYS A 101 32.27 32.83 -15.00
N ASP A 102 32.62 32.84 -16.27
CA ASP A 102 32.98 31.65 -17.03
C ASP A 102 34.27 31.85 -17.84
N ASN A 103 35.08 30.80 -17.87
CA ASN A 103 36.42 30.68 -18.44
C ASN A 103 37.30 31.95 -18.36
N PHE A 104 37.22 32.70 -17.25
CA PHE A 104 37.92 33.99 -17.07
C PHE A 104 39.42 33.81 -16.75
N ASN A 105 40.12 32.97 -17.52
CA ASN A 105 41.53 32.62 -17.34
C ASN A 105 42.34 32.96 -18.61
N PRO A 106 43.11 34.08 -18.63
CA PRO A 106 43.70 34.68 -19.83
C PRO A 106 44.95 33.93 -20.36
N THR A 107 44.93 32.61 -20.34
CA THR A 107 45.95 31.74 -20.94
C THR A 107 45.36 30.53 -21.68
N ARG A 108 44.03 30.35 -21.71
CA ARG A 108 43.37 29.16 -22.27
C ARG A 108 42.30 29.53 -23.30
N ASP A 109 42.74 29.56 -24.55
CA ASP A 109 41.90 29.54 -25.76
C ASP A 109 41.09 28.23 -25.78
N THR A 110 39.77 28.33 -26.02
CA THR A 110 38.80 27.22 -25.95
C THR A 110 38.04 27.07 -27.26
N GLU A 111 37.78 25.83 -27.67
CA GLU A 111 37.01 25.55 -28.88
C GLU A 111 35.54 26.02 -28.72
N LEU A 112 34.96 26.47 -29.84
CA LEU A 112 33.64 27.11 -29.95
C LEU A 112 32.56 26.51 -29.02
N ASN A 113 32.25 27.22 -27.93
CA ASN A 113 31.19 26.82 -27.02
C ASN A 113 29.81 26.83 -27.70
N SER A 114 28.97 25.86 -27.32
CA SER A 114 27.52 25.99 -27.50
C SER A 114 26.97 27.09 -26.59
N TYR A 115 25.70 27.45 -26.76
CA TYR A 115 24.99 28.16 -25.69
C TYR A 115 25.10 27.35 -24.40
N GLN A 116 25.41 28.05 -23.30
CA GLN A 116 25.36 27.55 -21.94
C GLN A 116 24.08 28.09 -21.29
N GLU A 117 23.49 27.32 -20.38
CA GLU A 117 22.34 27.76 -19.58
C GLU A 117 22.61 27.46 -18.12
N ILE A 118 22.32 28.45 -17.26
CA ILE A 118 22.51 28.34 -15.81
C ILE A 118 21.35 28.97 -15.05
N THR A 119 21.04 28.39 -13.91
CA THR A 119 20.08 28.92 -12.93
C THR A 119 20.80 29.80 -11.92
N LEU A 120 20.32 31.03 -11.71
CA LEU A 120 20.89 32.03 -10.82
C LEU A 120 19.88 32.47 -9.76
N ALA A 121 20.37 32.79 -8.56
CA ALA A 121 19.55 33.36 -7.50
C ALA A 121 19.09 34.80 -7.84
N PRO A 122 17.86 35.20 -7.47
CA PRO A 122 17.32 36.53 -7.79
C PRO A 122 17.83 37.66 -6.89
N ASP A 123 18.71 37.39 -5.92
CA ASP A 123 19.20 38.26 -4.83
C ASP A 123 19.73 39.65 -5.24
N HIS A 124 20.02 39.85 -6.54
CA HIS A 124 20.54 41.11 -7.09
C HIS A 124 19.56 41.79 -8.06
N LEU A 125 18.41 41.18 -8.32
CA LEU A 125 17.27 41.77 -9.01
C LEU A 125 16.57 42.79 -8.10
N ARG A 126 15.82 43.73 -8.67
CA ARG A 126 14.90 44.59 -7.90
C ARG A 126 13.65 44.93 -8.70
N LYS A 127 12.62 45.38 -7.99
CA LYS A 127 11.44 46.02 -8.58
C LYS A 127 11.83 47.29 -9.35
N GLY A 128 11.18 47.50 -10.49
CA GLY A 128 11.45 48.61 -11.41
C GLY A 128 12.58 48.30 -12.40
N MET A 129 13.39 49.31 -12.73
CA MET A 129 14.44 49.17 -13.75
C MET A 129 15.66 48.43 -13.20
N ASN A 130 16.16 47.48 -13.98
CA ASN A 130 17.33 46.65 -13.76
C ASN A 130 18.33 46.83 -14.92
N THR A 131 19.60 46.52 -14.66
CA THR A 131 20.64 46.41 -15.70
C THR A 131 21.34 45.07 -15.58
N ILE A 132 21.38 44.31 -16.67
CA ILE A 132 22.39 43.26 -16.86
C ILE A 132 23.56 43.85 -17.67
N ALA A 133 24.77 43.63 -17.19
CA ALA A 133 26.00 44.06 -17.83
C ALA A 133 26.94 42.86 -17.98
N ALA A 134 27.75 42.84 -19.05
CA ALA A 134 28.69 41.75 -19.29
C ALA A 134 30.02 42.30 -19.84
N PHE A 135 31.11 41.58 -19.58
CA PHE A 135 32.37 41.80 -20.27
C PHE A 135 32.83 40.47 -20.87
N ALA A 136 32.81 40.37 -22.20
CA ALA A 136 33.38 39.22 -22.92
C ALA A 136 34.83 39.55 -23.27
N THR A 137 35.76 38.71 -22.81
CA THR A 137 37.20 38.86 -22.96
C THR A 137 37.74 37.87 -23.98
N LEU A 138 38.84 38.23 -24.64
CA LEU A 138 39.72 37.26 -25.29
C LEU A 138 40.63 36.58 -24.25
N ALA A 139 41.07 35.37 -24.53
CA ALA A 139 42.15 34.71 -23.81
C ALA A 139 43.51 35.27 -24.21
N LYS A 140 43.67 35.75 -25.46
CA LYS A 140 44.90 36.37 -25.97
C LYS A 140 44.59 37.41 -27.07
N PRO A 141 45.45 38.43 -27.32
CA PRO A 141 45.25 39.43 -28.37
C PRO A 141 45.25 38.90 -29.82
N THR A 142 45.44 37.58 -30.02
CA THR A 142 45.39 36.89 -31.32
C THR A 142 44.30 35.82 -31.38
N SER A 143 43.34 35.77 -30.44
CA SER A 143 42.21 34.84 -30.51
C SER A 143 41.43 35.03 -31.83
N PRO A 144 40.93 33.96 -32.47
CA PRO A 144 40.35 34.04 -33.81
C PRO A 144 39.08 34.90 -33.83
N ALA A 145 38.20 34.67 -32.86
CA ALA A 145 36.89 35.28 -32.76
C ALA A 145 36.69 36.03 -31.42
N LEU A 146 35.53 36.69 -31.31
CA LEU A 146 34.88 37.11 -30.07
C LEU A 146 33.39 36.98 -30.34
N ARG A 147 32.63 36.34 -29.46
CA ARG A 147 31.18 36.13 -29.61
C ARG A 147 30.47 36.46 -28.31
N PHE A 148 29.30 37.09 -28.41
CA PHE A 148 28.43 37.40 -27.29
C PHE A 148 26.95 37.37 -27.71
N ASP A 149 26.15 36.48 -27.13
CA ASP A 149 24.69 36.61 -27.03
C ASP A 149 24.26 36.22 -25.61
N ALA A 150 23.15 36.76 -25.13
CA ALA A 150 22.57 36.39 -23.84
C ALA A 150 21.07 36.72 -23.77
N SER A 151 20.32 35.79 -23.19
CA SER A 151 18.95 35.95 -22.68
C SER A 151 18.93 35.69 -21.17
N LEU A 152 18.13 36.48 -20.45
CA LEU A 152 17.84 36.27 -19.05
C LEU A 152 16.33 36.09 -18.94
N GLU A 153 15.89 34.88 -18.63
CA GLU A 153 14.49 34.55 -18.39
C GLU A 153 14.23 34.52 -16.88
N ILE A 154 13.02 34.93 -16.48
CA ILE A 154 12.65 35.14 -15.08
C ILE A 154 11.65 34.05 -14.71
N GLU A 155 12.05 33.15 -13.81
CA GLU A 155 11.17 32.06 -13.36
C GLU A 155 10.19 32.60 -12.31
N LEU A 156 8.94 32.78 -12.74
CA LEU A 156 7.84 33.25 -11.91
C LEU A 156 7.09 32.05 -11.32
N GLY A 157 7.25 31.83 -10.02
CA GLY A 157 6.51 30.82 -9.28
C GLY A 157 5.18 31.38 -8.77
N SER A 158 4.06 31.05 -9.43
CA SER A 158 2.75 31.14 -8.79
C SER A 158 2.62 30.00 -7.77
N THR A 159 2.23 30.30 -6.53
CA THR A 159 1.91 29.27 -5.54
C THR A 159 0.61 28.56 -5.93
N LEU A 160 0.73 27.43 -6.64
CA LEU A 160 -0.40 26.53 -6.87
C LEU A 160 -0.98 26.12 -5.52
N THR A 161 -2.27 26.35 -5.37
CA THR A 161 -3.04 25.91 -4.20
C THR A 161 -3.95 24.79 -4.67
N LEU A 162 -3.95 23.65 -3.97
CA LEU A 162 -4.95 22.60 -4.21
C LEU A 162 -6.31 23.16 -3.80
N VAL A 163 -7.27 23.13 -4.72
CA VAL A 163 -8.58 23.79 -4.56
C VAL A 163 -9.70 22.79 -4.37
N ASP A 164 -9.64 21.67 -5.08
CA ASP A 164 -10.43 20.48 -4.82
C ASP A 164 -9.68 19.25 -5.33
N HIS A 165 -10.07 18.08 -4.85
CA HIS A 165 -9.78 16.82 -5.51
C HIS A 165 -10.94 15.86 -5.26
N ILE A 166 -11.26 15.05 -6.27
CA ILE A 166 -12.20 13.95 -6.10
C ILE A 166 -11.50 12.64 -6.42
N SER A 167 -11.40 11.79 -5.41
CA SER A 167 -11.25 10.35 -5.57
C SER A 167 -12.65 9.77 -5.75
N PHE A 168 -12.89 9.05 -6.84
CA PHE A 168 -14.15 8.38 -7.09
C PHE A 168 -13.91 6.88 -7.28
N ASP A 169 -14.80 6.05 -6.73
CA ASP A 169 -14.65 4.60 -6.77
C ASP A 169 -15.16 4.01 -8.09
N GLN A 170 -15.21 2.67 -8.18
CA GLN A 170 -15.65 1.95 -9.37
C GLN A 170 -16.99 2.49 -9.90
N GLN A 171 -16.94 3.03 -11.13
CA GLN A 171 -18.13 3.43 -11.86
C GLN A 171 -18.85 2.19 -12.41
N VAL A 172 -20.15 2.35 -12.67
CA VAL A 172 -20.99 1.33 -13.33
C VAL A 172 -21.43 1.93 -14.65
N ASP A 173 -21.40 1.14 -15.73
CA ASP A 173 -21.77 1.56 -17.09
C ASP A 173 -23.05 2.44 -17.10
N ASP A 174 -23.01 3.58 -17.81
CA ASP A 174 -24.06 4.61 -17.90
C ASP A 174 -24.42 5.35 -16.58
N ILE A 175 -23.70 5.13 -15.48
CA ILE A 175 -23.89 5.82 -14.18
C ILE A 175 -22.72 6.79 -13.92
N SER A 176 -22.99 8.09 -13.91
CA SER A 176 -22.02 9.12 -13.50
C SER A 176 -22.02 9.34 -11.98
N TYR A 177 -20.91 9.86 -11.47
CA TYR A 177 -20.75 10.25 -10.08
C TYR A 177 -20.64 11.77 -9.98
N GLY A 178 -21.57 12.41 -9.27
CA GLY A 178 -21.60 13.88 -9.16
C GLY A 178 -22.13 14.38 -7.83
N ARG A 179 -21.68 15.56 -7.42
CA ARG A 179 -22.12 16.25 -6.18
C ARG A 179 -23.63 16.44 -6.16
N SER A 180 -24.27 16.12 -5.04
CA SER A 180 -25.72 16.22 -4.90
C SER A 180 -26.19 17.67 -4.83
N ILE A 181 -27.23 18.02 -5.60
CA ILE A 181 -27.88 19.34 -5.55
C ILE A 181 -28.55 19.65 -4.19
N ILE A 182 -28.60 18.68 -3.27
CA ILE A 182 -29.18 18.80 -1.93
C ILE A 182 -28.08 18.82 -0.85
N ASN A 183 -26.97 18.11 -1.06
CA ASN A 183 -25.77 18.13 -0.23
C ASN A 183 -24.52 18.18 -1.13
N PRO A 184 -23.92 19.36 -1.35
CA PRO A 184 -22.79 19.51 -2.29
C PRO A 184 -21.54 18.70 -1.96
N GLU A 185 -21.34 18.23 -0.72
CA GLU A 185 -20.19 17.38 -0.38
C GLU A 185 -20.49 15.88 -0.54
N ALA A 186 -21.78 15.50 -0.58
CA ALA A 186 -22.16 14.12 -0.91
C ALA A 186 -22.21 13.92 -2.43
N TRP A 187 -21.29 13.12 -2.94
CA TRP A 187 -21.33 12.62 -4.31
C TRP A 187 -22.37 11.50 -4.43
N ILE A 188 -23.12 11.49 -5.53
CA ILE A 188 -24.22 10.56 -5.78
C ILE A 188 -24.07 9.88 -7.14
N PHE A 189 -24.36 8.58 -7.16
CA PHE A 189 -24.53 7.81 -8.38
C PHE A 189 -25.85 8.18 -9.06
N MET A 190 -25.75 8.79 -10.23
CA MET A 190 -26.87 9.31 -11.00
C MET A 190 -27.22 8.37 -12.14
N ALA A 191 -28.49 7.97 -12.25
CA ALA A 191 -28.94 7.00 -13.24
C ALA A 191 -28.81 7.46 -14.71
N GLN A 192 -28.46 8.74 -14.93
CA GLN A 192 -28.16 9.37 -16.23
C GLN A 192 -27.20 10.57 -15.97
N PRO A 193 -26.13 10.77 -16.76
CA PRO A 193 -25.21 11.91 -16.59
C PRO A 193 -25.81 13.28 -16.95
N THR A 194 -25.28 14.36 -16.35
CA THR A 194 -25.89 15.71 -16.39
C THR A 194 -25.07 16.90 -16.96
N PRO A 195 -24.08 16.71 -17.87
CA PRO A 195 -23.10 17.74 -18.22
C PRO A 195 -23.70 19.07 -18.70
N GLY A 196 -23.07 20.16 -18.26
CA GLY A 196 -23.41 21.55 -18.52
C GLY A 196 -24.63 22.05 -17.75
N LYS A 197 -25.09 21.32 -16.72
CA LYS A 197 -26.32 21.60 -15.95
C LYS A 197 -26.15 21.13 -14.50
N ALA A 198 -27.03 21.60 -13.62
CA ALA A 198 -27.10 21.04 -12.27
C ALA A 198 -27.53 19.57 -12.29
N ASN A 199 -27.01 18.82 -11.32
CA ASN A 199 -27.06 17.36 -11.16
C ASN A 199 -28.47 16.83 -10.81
N ILE A 200 -29.45 17.07 -11.70
CA ILE A 200 -30.88 16.80 -11.52
C ILE A 200 -31.25 15.49 -12.26
N SER A 201 -30.74 14.38 -11.74
CA SER A 201 -30.93 13.03 -12.31
C SER A 201 -31.66 12.11 -11.32
N PRO A 202 -32.35 11.03 -11.76
CA PRO A 202 -32.95 10.06 -10.84
C PRO A 202 -31.89 9.36 -9.98
N ILE A 203 -31.94 9.59 -8.67
CA ILE A 203 -31.05 8.95 -7.69
C ILE A 203 -31.38 7.46 -7.59
N VAL A 204 -30.37 6.60 -7.72
CA VAL A 204 -30.48 5.14 -7.50
C VAL A 204 -30.67 4.88 -6.00
N SER A 205 -31.91 5.02 -5.54
CA SER A 205 -32.24 5.38 -4.15
C SER A 205 -32.48 4.22 -3.18
N LYS A 206 -32.54 2.97 -3.68
CA LYS A 206 -32.57 1.76 -2.85
C LYS A 206 -31.48 0.76 -3.24
N LEU A 207 -30.22 1.21 -3.28
CA LEU A 207 -29.05 0.32 -3.37
C LEU A 207 -28.96 -0.66 -2.18
N ARG A 208 -29.67 -0.41 -1.08
CA ARG A 208 -29.56 -1.13 0.21
C ARG A 208 -30.72 -2.09 0.56
N GLU A 209 -31.94 -1.89 0.06
CA GLU A 209 -33.12 -2.68 0.51
C GLU A 209 -33.16 -4.08 -0.12
N THR A 210 -32.72 -5.10 0.61
CA THR A 210 -32.47 -6.43 0.04
C THR A 210 -33.56 -7.47 0.39
N SER A 211 -33.84 -8.37 -0.55
CA SER A 211 -34.76 -9.52 -0.39
C SER A 211 -34.15 -10.56 0.56
N ALA A 212 -34.98 -11.24 1.36
CA ALA A 212 -34.53 -12.14 2.42
C ALA A 212 -33.92 -13.41 1.82
N SER A 213 -32.60 -13.56 1.94
CA SER A 213 -31.83 -14.69 1.43
C SER A 213 -32.51 -16.03 1.74
N PRO A 214 -32.71 -16.91 0.75
CA PRO A 214 -33.29 -18.21 1.00
C PRO A 214 -32.34 -19.08 1.85
N THR A 215 -32.91 -20.10 2.49
CA THR A 215 -32.17 -21.18 3.17
C THR A 215 -32.46 -22.50 2.47
N ILE A 216 -31.44 -23.34 2.27
CA ILE A 216 -31.62 -24.69 1.70
C ILE A 216 -31.32 -25.74 2.78
N ASN A 217 -32.15 -26.79 2.84
CA ASN A 217 -31.98 -27.92 3.74
C ASN A 217 -32.20 -29.24 2.98
N PRO A 218 -31.26 -30.22 3.05
CA PRO A 218 -29.99 -30.15 3.76
C PRO A 218 -28.96 -29.23 3.06
N ALA A 219 -27.82 -28.97 3.71
CA ALA A 219 -26.77 -28.09 3.20
C ALA A 219 -26.01 -28.70 2.00
N GLY A 220 -25.22 -27.87 1.29
CA GLY A 220 -24.24 -28.36 0.31
C GLY A 220 -23.23 -29.33 0.96
N GLY A 221 -22.65 -30.23 0.16
CA GLY A 221 -21.78 -31.30 0.66
C GLY A 221 -21.96 -32.63 -0.07
N LEU A 222 -21.40 -33.70 0.49
CA LEU A 222 -21.30 -35.03 -0.12
C LEU A 222 -22.41 -35.97 0.37
N TYR A 223 -22.95 -36.79 -0.54
CA TYR A 223 -24.10 -37.68 -0.29
C TYR A 223 -23.94 -39.02 -1.05
N GLU A 224 -23.95 -40.16 -0.34
CA GLU A 224 -23.89 -41.50 -0.96
C GLU A 224 -25.01 -41.78 -1.99
N ARG A 225 -26.16 -41.10 -1.85
CA ARG A 225 -27.44 -41.48 -2.46
C ARG A 225 -28.26 -40.26 -2.85
N PRO A 226 -29.20 -40.41 -3.81
CA PRO A 226 -30.16 -39.37 -4.12
C PRO A 226 -30.84 -38.81 -2.88
N LEU A 227 -30.89 -37.47 -2.81
CA LEU A 227 -31.50 -36.73 -1.72
C LEU A 227 -32.71 -35.92 -2.22
N THR A 228 -33.48 -35.39 -1.29
CA THR A 228 -34.51 -34.39 -1.58
C THR A 228 -34.21 -33.16 -0.74
N LEU A 229 -33.97 -32.03 -1.39
CA LEU A 229 -33.74 -30.74 -0.73
C LEU A 229 -35.00 -29.88 -0.72
N SER A 230 -35.03 -28.96 0.22
CA SER A 230 -36.09 -27.98 0.41
C SER A 230 -35.48 -26.58 0.53
N ILE A 231 -36.07 -25.61 -0.18
CA ILE A 231 -35.70 -24.20 -0.10
C ILE A 231 -36.80 -23.45 0.64
N ALA A 232 -36.44 -22.52 1.52
CA ALA A 232 -37.36 -21.70 2.29
C ALA A 232 -36.93 -20.23 2.32
N SER A 233 -37.90 -19.32 2.41
CA SER A 233 -37.72 -17.90 2.73
C SER A 233 -39.06 -17.33 3.22
N ILE A 234 -39.04 -16.15 3.85
CA ILE A 234 -40.19 -15.54 4.51
C ILE A 234 -40.90 -14.58 3.54
N GLY A 235 -41.95 -15.08 2.89
CA GLY A 235 -42.95 -14.25 2.20
C GLY A 235 -42.58 -13.72 0.81
N GLU A 236 -41.46 -14.16 0.22
CA GLU A 236 -40.96 -13.69 -1.08
C GLU A 236 -40.84 -14.83 -2.12
N GLU A 237 -40.82 -14.50 -3.41
CA GLU A 237 -40.67 -15.51 -4.46
C GLU A 237 -39.24 -16.07 -4.48
N ILE A 238 -39.11 -17.37 -4.23
CA ILE A 238 -37.85 -18.11 -4.37
C ILE A 238 -37.68 -18.53 -5.84
N ARG A 239 -36.61 -18.05 -6.47
CA ARG A 239 -36.19 -18.45 -7.81
C ARG A 239 -34.88 -19.24 -7.73
N PHE A 240 -34.77 -20.30 -8.51
CA PHE A 240 -33.59 -21.16 -8.51
C PHE A 240 -33.15 -21.58 -9.91
N THR A 241 -31.91 -22.04 -10.00
CA THR A 241 -31.25 -22.57 -11.20
C THR A 241 -30.36 -23.76 -10.81
N THR A 242 -30.09 -24.65 -11.77
CA THR A 242 -29.26 -25.85 -11.57
C THR A 242 -28.21 -26.04 -12.69
N ASP A 243 -27.87 -24.95 -13.38
CA ASP A 243 -27.05 -24.85 -14.59
C ASP A 243 -25.94 -23.79 -14.45
N GLY A 244 -25.60 -23.42 -13.21
CA GLY A 244 -24.65 -22.36 -12.88
C GLY A 244 -25.13 -20.93 -13.15
N ALA A 245 -26.24 -20.72 -13.87
CA ALA A 245 -26.74 -19.40 -14.18
C ALA A 245 -27.24 -18.66 -12.93
N ASN A 246 -27.10 -17.34 -12.88
CA ASN A 246 -27.65 -16.54 -11.78
C ASN A 246 -29.20 -16.56 -11.80
N PRO A 247 -29.88 -16.91 -10.70
CA PRO A 247 -31.34 -16.86 -10.67
C PRO A 247 -31.87 -15.43 -10.90
N THR A 248 -32.83 -15.31 -11.81
CA THR A 248 -33.49 -14.07 -12.22
C THR A 248 -35.00 -14.13 -11.89
N PRO A 249 -35.77 -13.04 -12.04
CA PRO A 249 -37.23 -13.08 -11.91
C PRO A 249 -37.94 -14.04 -12.88
N THR A 250 -37.25 -14.50 -13.94
CA THR A 250 -37.78 -15.43 -14.95
C THR A 250 -37.23 -16.86 -14.83
N SER A 251 -36.27 -17.12 -13.94
CA SER A 251 -35.80 -18.47 -13.59
C SER A 251 -36.90 -19.32 -12.93
N ALA A 252 -36.63 -20.60 -12.71
CA ALA A 252 -37.61 -21.54 -12.18
C ALA A 252 -38.13 -21.09 -10.81
N LEU A 253 -39.47 -21.01 -10.66
CA LEU A 253 -40.12 -20.75 -9.39
C LEU A 253 -40.08 -22.01 -8.53
N TYR A 254 -39.49 -21.91 -7.34
CA TYR A 254 -39.51 -23.01 -6.38
C TYR A 254 -40.94 -23.20 -5.85
N THR A 255 -41.50 -24.39 -6.08
CA THR A 255 -42.91 -24.72 -5.78
C THR A 255 -43.07 -25.97 -4.90
N GLY A 256 -41.97 -26.65 -4.58
CA GLY A 256 -41.93 -27.86 -3.77
C GLY A 256 -40.51 -28.46 -3.75
N PRO A 257 -40.25 -29.47 -2.90
CA PRO A 257 -38.92 -30.05 -2.74
C PRO A 257 -38.34 -30.61 -4.05
N ILE A 258 -37.02 -30.54 -4.20
CA ILE A 258 -36.28 -30.95 -5.40
C ILE A 258 -35.53 -32.25 -5.12
N GLU A 259 -35.74 -33.28 -5.94
CA GLU A 259 -34.97 -34.53 -5.91
C GLU A 259 -33.66 -34.37 -6.69
N LEU A 260 -32.52 -34.65 -6.05
CA LEU A 260 -31.20 -34.65 -6.69
C LEU A 260 -30.70 -36.09 -6.79
N THR A 261 -30.43 -36.57 -8.01
CA THR A 261 -30.02 -37.95 -8.29
C THR A 261 -28.56 -38.11 -8.72
N GLY A 262 -27.82 -37.01 -8.83
CA GLY A 262 -26.42 -36.91 -9.23
C GLY A 262 -25.87 -35.54 -8.85
N THR A 263 -24.54 -35.36 -8.95
CA THR A 263 -23.88 -34.10 -8.55
C THR A 263 -24.51 -32.89 -9.24
N THR A 264 -25.00 -31.94 -8.45
CA THR A 264 -25.81 -30.81 -8.91
C THR A 264 -25.45 -29.56 -8.10
N VAL A 265 -25.22 -28.44 -8.77
CA VAL A 265 -25.17 -27.13 -8.11
C VAL A 265 -26.58 -26.56 -8.06
N VAL A 266 -26.99 -26.00 -6.92
CA VAL A 266 -28.23 -25.24 -6.79
C VAL A 266 -27.87 -23.81 -6.42
N ARG A 267 -28.23 -22.85 -7.28
CA ARG A 267 -28.20 -21.43 -6.95
C ARG A 267 -29.63 -20.98 -6.64
N ALA A 268 -29.82 -20.25 -5.55
CA ALA A 268 -31.13 -19.75 -5.14
C ALA A 268 -31.08 -18.26 -4.80
N ARG A 269 -32.12 -17.52 -5.18
CA ARG A 269 -32.28 -16.08 -4.92
C ARG A 269 -33.75 -15.76 -4.68
N THR A 270 -34.03 -14.82 -3.77
CA THR A 270 -35.40 -14.33 -3.55
C THR A 270 -35.64 -12.99 -4.20
N PHE A 271 -36.89 -12.78 -4.59
CA PHE A 271 -37.37 -11.59 -5.28
C PHE A 271 -38.56 -10.99 -4.51
N GLY A 272 -38.26 -10.05 -3.62
CA GLY A 272 -39.25 -9.19 -2.99
C GLY A 272 -39.70 -8.06 -3.92
N LEU A 273 -40.99 -7.70 -3.88
CA LEU A 273 -41.55 -6.65 -4.73
C LEU A 273 -40.96 -5.28 -4.37
N GLY A 274 -40.21 -4.67 -5.30
CA GLY A 274 -39.61 -3.34 -5.14
C GLY A 274 -38.25 -3.31 -4.44
N LYS A 275 -37.71 -4.48 -4.08
CA LYS A 275 -36.40 -4.64 -3.42
C LYS A 275 -35.28 -4.96 -4.40
N VAL A 276 -34.04 -4.77 -3.94
CA VAL A 276 -32.87 -5.50 -4.47
C VAL A 276 -33.08 -7.00 -4.24
N PRO A 277 -32.92 -7.88 -5.25
CA PRO A 277 -33.00 -9.32 -5.04
C PRO A 277 -31.83 -9.84 -4.17
N SER A 278 -32.03 -10.91 -3.39
CA SER A 278 -31.10 -11.31 -2.29
C SER A 278 -29.64 -11.51 -2.70
N LYS A 279 -28.69 -11.70 -1.75
CA LYS A 279 -27.43 -12.40 -2.11
C LYS A 279 -27.82 -13.77 -2.73
N ILE A 280 -27.13 -14.18 -3.79
CA ILE A 280 -27.33 -15.50 -4.40
C ILE A 280 -26.58 -16.49 -3.53
N ILE A 281 -27.30 -17.40 -2.86
CA ILE A 281 -26.65 -18.56 -2.25
C ILE A 281 -26.43 -19.62 -3.30
N THR A 282 -25.25 -20.24 -3.25
CA THR A 282 -24.82 -21.35 -4.10
C THR A 282 -24.51 -22.52 -3.17
N HIS A 283 -25.03 -23.70 -3.48
CA HIS A 283 -24.63 -24.94 -2.82
C HIS A 283 -24.41 -26.04 -3.85
N THR A 284 -23.23 -26.64 -3.82
CA THR A 284 -22.93 -27.87 -4.57
C THR A 284 -23.30 -29.09 -3.74
N TYR A 285 -24.11 -29.97 -4.32
CA TYR A 285 -24.48 -31.27 -3.77
C TYR A 285 -23.78 -32.34 -4.57
N PHE A 286 -22.83 -33.05 -3.96
CA PHE A 286 -22.05 -34.10 -4.60
C PHE A 286 -22.69 -35.46 -4.32
N VAL A 287 -23.42 -36.00 -5.30
CA VAL A 287 -24.23 -37.22 -5.10
C VAL A 287 -23.57 -38.40 -5.79
N GLY A 288 -23.07 -39.34 -4.99
CA GLY A 288 -22.24 -40.46 -5.43
C GLY A 288 -20.73 -40.20 -5.43
N GLU A 289 -20.29 -39.03 -4.95
CA GLU A 289 -18.88 -38.69 -4.71
C GLU A 289 -18.49 -39.00 -3.25
N SER A 290 -17.20 -39.11 -2.96
CA SER A 290 -16.65 -39.32 -1.62
C SER A 290 -15.27 -38.64 -1.47
N PHE A 291 -14.80 -38.51 -0.24
CA PHE A 291 -13.40 -38.17 0.06
C PHE A 291 -12.48 -39.42 0.11
N GLU A 292 -12.90 -40.59 -0.41
CA GLU A 292 -12.05 -41.80 -0.38
C GLU A 292 -10.76 -41.64 -1.21
N ASP A 293 -10.76 -40.72 -2.18
CA ASP A 293 -9.59 -40.30 -2.95
C ASP A 293 -8.62 -39.37 -2.16
N GLY A 294 -8.98 -38.94 -0.95
CA GLY A 294 -8.11 -38.21 -0.01
C GLY A 294 -7.83 -36.74 -0.32
N LEU A 295 -8.38 -36.19 -1.42
CA LEU A 295 -8.26 -34.78 -1.79
C LEU A 295 -9.48 -33.96 -1.36
N PRO A 296 -9.32 -32.67 -1.00
CA PRO A 296 -10.44 -31.76 -0.84
C PRO A 296 -11.09 -31.46 -2.20
N ILE A 297 -12.34 -31.05 -2.18
CA ILE A 297 -13.10 -30.71 -3.40
C ILE A 297 -13.23 -29.18 -3.51
N ILE A 298 -13.11 -28.66 -4.72
CA ILE A 298 -13.34 -27.24 -5.02
C ILE A 298 -14.34 -27.08 -6.18
N SER A 299 -15.42 -26.35 -5.94
CA SER A 299 -16.52 -26.17 -6.89
C SER A 299 -16.53 -24.76 -7.46
N VAL A 300 -16.35 -24.66 -8.77
CA VAL A 300 -16.46 -23.43 -9.54
C VAL A 300 -17.88 -23.35 -10.11
N THR A 301 -18.60 -22.28 -9.80
CA THR A 301 -19.94 -22.06 -10.33
C THR A 301 -20.07 -20.69 -10.98
N ALA A 302 -20.26 -20.65 -12.29
CA ALA A 302 -20.53 -19.42 -13.05
C ALA A 302 -21.49 -19.71 -14.22
N PRO A 303 -22.23 -18.71 -14.74
CA PRO A 303 -23.20 -18.94 -15.82
C PRO A 303 -22.58 -19.60 -17.06
N ASP A 304 -23.21 -20.67 -17.56
CA ASP A 304 -22.73 -21.48 -18.68
C ASP A 304 -22.38 -20.67 -19.95
N ASN A 305 -23.05 -19.53 -20.18
CA ASN A 305 -22.69 -18.63 -21.28
C ASN A 305 -21.38 -17.86 -21.01
N THR A 306 -21.16 -17.35 -19.80
CA THR A 306 -19.90 -16.67 -19.41
C THR A 306 -18.71 -17.62 -19.35
N LEU A 307 -18.95 -18.92 -19.18
CA LEU A 307 -17.92 -19.95 -19.29
C LEU A 307 -17.71 -20.42 -20.73
N PHE A 308 -18.75 -20.91 -21.39
CA PHE A 308 -18.63 -21.79 -22.56
C PHE A 308 -19.28 -21.26 -23.86
N ASP A 309 -19.91 -20.09 -23.87
CA ASP A 309 -20.48 -19.55 -25.11
C ASP A 309 -19.38 -19.30 -26.17
N PRO A 310 -19.57 -19.71 -27.44
CA PRO A 310 -18.54 -19.55 -28.48
C PRO A 310 -18.14 -18.12 -28.83
N GLN A 311 -18.92 -17.11 -28.43
CA GLN A 311 -18.71 -15.67 -28.72
C GLN A 311 -18.50 -14.81 -27.46
N LEU A 312 -18.97 -15.26 -26.29
CA LEU A 312 -18.96 -14.49 -25.04
C LEU A 312 -18.28 -15.20 -23.86
N GLY A 313 -18.06 -16.51 -23.93
CA GLY A 313 -17.52 -17.30 -22.82
C GLY A 313 -16.00 -17.22 -22.71
N ILE A 314 -15.45 -17.31 -21.49
CA ILE A 314 -13.99 -17.28 -21.30
C ILE A 314 -13.27 -18.51 -21.89
N TYR A 315 -13.94 -19.66 -22.06
CA TYR A 315 -13.45 -20.81 -22.85
C TYR A 315 -13.70 -20.65 -24.36
N GLY A 316 -14.50 -19.65 -24.76
CA GLY A 316 -14.90 -19.36 -26.14
C GLY A 316 -13.87 -18.57 -26.94
N ASN A 317 -14.13 -18.52 -28.24
CA ASN A 317 -13.51 -17.72 -29.31
C ASN A 317 -11.96 -17.64 -29.44
N ARG A 318 -11.48 -17.38 -30.66
CA ARG A 318 -10.06 -17.16 -30.96
C ARG A 318 -9.87 -16.11 -32.05
N ASN A 319 -8.85 -15.27 -31.90
CA ASN A 319 -8.38 -14.43 -32.99
C ASN A 319 -7.72 -15.27 -34.11
N ALA A 320 -7.44 -14.64 -35.25
CA ALA A 320 -6.81 -15.29 -36.40
C ALA A 320 -5.38 -15.83 -36.12
N SER A 321 -4.77 -15.45 -34.99
CA SER A 321 -3.47 -15.95 -34.50
C SER A 321 -3.60 -17.08 -33.47
N GLY A 322 -4.82 -17.51 -33.14
CA GLY A 322 -5.12 -18.61 -32.22
C GLY A 322 -5.23 -18.22 -30.73
N GLY A 323 -4.92 -16.97 -30.37
CA GLY A 323 -5.09 -16.44 -29.01
C GLY A 323 -6.56 -16.21 -28.66
N ASN A 324 -6.93 -16.34 -27.40
CA ASN A 324 -8.28 -16.05 -26.92
C ASN A 324 -8.51 -14.52 -26.93
N ILE A 325 -9.65 -14.06 -27.45
CA ILE A 325 -10.01 -12.63 -27.49
C ILE A 325 -10.55 -12.11 -26.17
N HIS A 326 -10.96 -13.00 -25.26
CA HIS A 326 -11.49 -12.71 -23.93
C HIS A 326 -10.40 -12.81 -22.84
N LYS A 327 -9.10 -12.75 -23.20
CA LYS A 327 -8.00 -12.70 -22.22
C LYS A 327 -8.13 -11.41 -21.39
N GLY A 328 -8.42 -11.55 -20.10
CA GLY A 328 -8.69 -10.45 -19.17
C GLY A 328 -10.16 -10.31 -18.75
N VAL A 329 -11.09 -10.92 -19.49
CA VAL A 329 -12.53 -10.91 -19.15
C VAL A 329 -12.81 -11.87 -18.00
N ASP A 330 -13.65 -11.42 -17.05
CA ASP A 330 -14.19 -12.26 -15.97
C ASP A 330 -15.44 -13.02 -16.41
N ALA A 331 -15.57 -14.27 -16.00
CA ALA A 331 -16.85 -14.93 -15.76
C ALA A 331 -17.22 -14.76 -14.28
N PRO A 332 -18.21 -13.91 -13.91
CA PRO A 332 -18.60 -13.72 -12.51
C PRO A 332 -19.28 -14.97 -11.95
N GLY A 333 -18.86 -15.41 -10.77
CA GLY A 333 -19.34 -16.65 -10.18
C GLY A 333 -19.14 -16.77 -8.68
N ASN A 334 -19.23 -18.01 -8.20
CA ASN A 334 -19.02 -18.41 -6.81
C ASN A 334 -18.01 -19.58 -6.76
N LEU A 335 -17.20 -19.61 -5.71
CA LEU A 335 -16.21 -20.64 -5.40
C LEU A 335 -16.56 -21.27 -4.05
N GLU A 336 -16.81 -22.57 -4.03
CA GLU A 336 -17.00 -23.35 -2.79
C GLU A 336 -15.82 -24.28 -2.56
N PHE A 337 -15.37 -24.43 -1.32
CA PHE A 337 -14.30 -25.35 -0.92
C PHE A 337 -14.78 -26.32 0.17
N PHE A 338 -14.46 -27.61 0.00
CA PHE A 338 -14.89 -28.70 0.87
C PHE A 338 -13.66 -29.48 1.36
N PRO A 339 -13.26 -29.30 2.64
CA PRO A 339 -12.11 -29.98 3.24
C PRO A 339 -12.26 -31.52 3.30
N ALA A 340 -11.17 -32.24 3.03
CA ALA A 340 -11.14 -33.71 3.06
C ALA A 340 -11.18 -34.33 4.47
N ASP A 341 -11.04 -33.50 5.51
CA ASP A 341 -11.16 -33.87 6.92
C ASP A 341 -12.56 -33.54 7.49
N GLU A 342 -13.52 -33.21 6.62
CA GLU A 342 -14.91 -32.84 6.97
C GLU A 342 -15.02 -31.60 7.90
N SER A 343 -13.97 -30.76 7.95
CA SER A 343 -14.03 -29.45 8.60
C SER A 343 -14.88 -28.44 7.83
N ASP A 344 -15.30 -27.35 8.50
CA ASP A 344 -16.06 -26.27 7.86
C ASP A 344 -15.27 -25.65 6.71
N GLY A 345 -15.88 -25.57 5.52
CA GLY A 345 -15.31 -24.98 4.32
C GLY A 345 -15.68 -23.50 4.12
N PHE A 346 -15.67 -23.04 2.87
CA PHE A 346 -16.13 -21.69 2.51
C PHE A 346 -16.97 -21.67 1.22
N SER A 347 -17.76 -20.61 1.05
CA SER A 347 -18.37 -20.20 -0.22
C SER A 347 -18.18 -18.69 -0.37
N ILE A 348 -17.62 -18.24 -1.49
CA ILE A 348 -17.33 -16.81 -1.75
C ILE A 348 -17.54 -16.46 -3.22
N ASN A 349 -17.93 -15.22 -3.52
CA ASN A 349 -18.13 -14.75 -4.89
C ASN A 349 -16.87 -14.09 -5.47
N GLY A 350 -16.73 -14.11 -6.79
CA GLY A 350 -15.58 -13.50 -7.46
C GLY A 350 -15.61 -13.62 -8.99
N GLY A 351 -14.60 -13.05 -9.64
CA GLY A 351 -14.38 -13.15 -11.08
C GLY A 351 -13.42 -14.29 -11.42
N PHE A 352 -13.84 -15.19 -12.33
CA PHE A 352 -12.97 -16.22 -12.90
C PHE A 352 -12.41 -15.77 -14.26
N ARG A 353 -11.09 -15.76 -14.42
CA ARG A 353 -10.40 -15.49 -15.71
C ARG A 353 -9.56 -16.69 -16.12
N LEU A 354 -9.38 -16.95 -17.42
CA LEU A 354 -8.42 -17.98 -17.87
C LEU A 354 -6.97 -17.57 -17.55
N GLY A 355 -6.22 -18.48 -16.93
CA GLY A 355 -4.80 -18.31 -16.59
C GLY A 355 -3.82 -19.06 -17.53
N GLY A 356 -2.59 -18.54 -17.62
CA GLY A 356 -1.46 -19.18 -18.31
C GLY A 356 -1.46 -19.04 -19.84
N GLU A 357 -0.33 -18.63 -20.42
CA GLU A 357 -0.26 -18.31 -21.86
C GLU A 357 -0.33 -19.55 -22.78
N ASN A 358 0.35 -20.64 -22.41
CA ASN A 358 0.34 -21.88 -23.20
C ASN A 358 -1.05 -22.57 -23.16
N ASN A 359 -1.81 -22.36 -22.08
CA ASN A 359 -3.10 -23.00 -21.83
C ASN A 359 -4.18 -22.58 -22.84
N PHE A 360 -4.05 -21.44 -23.52
CA PHE A 360 -5.01 -21.06 -24.55
C PHE A 360 -5.05 -22.09 -25.69
N LEU A 361 -3.91 -22.60 -26.15
CA LEU A 361 -3.81 -23.48 -27.32
C LEU A 361 -3.64 -24.97 -27.00
N ALA A 362 -2.93 -25.33 -25.93
CA ALA A 362 -2.46 -26.72 -25.73
C ALA A 362 -3.49 -27.65 -25.03
N HIS A 363 -4.19 -27.17 -24.01
CA HIS A 363 -4.95 -28.00 -23.07
C HIS A 363 -6.47 -27.77 -23.17
N SER A 364 -7.28 -28.81 -22.89
CA SER A 364 -8.75 -28.69 -22.82
C SER A 364 -9.22 -28.34 -21.40
N GLN A 365 -8.53 -28.88 -20.39
CA GLN A 365 -8.51 -28.33 -19.03
C GLN A 365 -7.78 -26.97 -19.07
N LYS A 366 -8.15 -26.00 -18.22
CA LYS A 366 -7.63 -24.62 -18.24
C LYS A 366 -7.39 -24.11 -16.82
N ALA A 367 -6.35 -23.31 -16.61
CA ALA A 367 -6.20 -22.61 -15.34
C ALA A 367 -7.28 -21.54 -15.21
N LEU A 368 -7.74 -21.34 -13.98
CA LEU A 368 -8.64 -20.25 -13.63
C LEU A 368 -7.96 -19.39 -12.56
N ASN A 369 -7.68 -18.13 -12.89
CA ASN A 369 -7.38 -17.12 -11.88
C ASN A 369 -8.73 -16.68 -11.28
N PHE A 370 -8.83 -16.66 -9.95
CA PHE A 370 -10.01 -16.21 -9.22
C PHE A 370 -9.67 -14.92 -8.47
N ALA A 371 -10.47 -13.87 -8.65
CA ALA A 371 -10.29 -12.58 -7.99
C ALA A 371 -11.53 -12.22 -7.16
N ILE A 372 -11.31 -11.95 -5.89
CA ILE A 372 -12.29 -11.49 -4.90
C ILE A 372 -12.17 -9.96 -4.84
N ARG A 373 -13.31 -9.26 -4.89
CA ARG A 373 -13.45 -7.81 -4.98
C ARG A 373 -14.89 -7.47 -4.59
N GLY A 374 -15.13 -6.36 -3.88
CA GLY A 374 -16.46 -5.97 -3.39
C GLY A 374 -17.55 -5.89 -4.45
N ARG A 375 -17.17 -5.64 -5.73
CA ARG A 375 -18.07 -5.73 -6.90
C ARG A 375 -18.73 -7.09 -7.14
N TYR A 376 -18.20 -8.16 -6.52
CA TYR A 376 -18.78 -9.50 -6.51
C TYR A 376 -19.53 -9.82 -5.20
N GLY A 377 -19.36 -9.00 -4.16
CA GLY A 377 -20.16 -9.01 -2.92
C GLY A 377 -19.36 -9.20 -1.64
N ASP A 378 -18.06 -9.50 -1.74
CA ASP A 378 -17.11 -9.76 -0.65
C ASP A 378 -15.70 -9.35 -1.15
N ASP A 379 -14.84 -8.74 -0.31
CA ASP A 379 -13.54 -8.18 -0.73
C ASP A 379 -12.32 -9.09 -0.49
N ALA A 380 -12.38 -9.95 0.54
CA ALA A 380 -11.36 -10.97 0.79
C ALA A 380 -11.96 -12.25 1.38
N LEU A 381 -11.30 -13.38 1.12
CA LEU A 381 -11.55 -14.67 1.75
C LEU A 381 -10.73 -14.76 3.05
N ASN A 382 -11.41 -14.84 4.20
CA ASN A 382 -10.77 -15.13 5.49
C ASN A 382 -10.92 -16.62 5.83
N TYR A 383 -9.88 -17.42 5.56
CA TYR A 383 -9.90 -18.89 5.70
C TYR A 383 -8.47 -19.47 5.69
N ASP A 384 -8.17 -20.48 6.52
CA ASP A 384 -6.88 -21.20 6.49
C ASP A 384 -6.79 -22.18 5.30
N LEU A 385 -6.55 -21.62 4.12
CA LEU A 385 -6.49 -22.37 2.86
C LEU A 385 -5.19 -23.16 2.73
N PHE A 386 -4.11 -22.73 3.38
CA PHE A 386 -2.81 -23.38 3.37
C PHE A 386 -2.32 -23.57 4.83
N PRO A 387 -2.77 -24.65 5.50
CA PRO A 387 -2.45 -24.91 6.91
C PRO A 387 -0.97 -24.83 7.22
N GLU A 388 -0.68 -24.42 8.46
CA GLU A 388 0.66 -24.12 8.98
C GLU A 388 1.35 -22.87 8.39
N SER A 389 0.84 -22.24 7.31
CA SER A 389 1.46 -21.02 6.75
C SER A 389 1.20 -19.73 7.55
N GLY A 390 0.23 -19.71 8.48
CA GLY A 390 -0.05 -18.55 9.35
C GLY A 390 -0.81 -17.38 8.69
N VAL A 391 -1.03 -17.45 7.38
CA VAL A 391 -1.78 -16.48 6.56
C VAL A 391 -3.26 -16.84 6.59
N GLY A 392 -4.11 -15.85 6.88
CA GLY A 392 -5.56 -16.04 7.01
C GLY A 392 -6.40 -15.45 5.87
N THR A 393 -5.86 -14.54 5.07
CA THR A 393 -6.65 -13.67 4.18
C THR A 393 -6.19 -13.77 2.71
N PHE A 394 -7.13 -13.82 1.75
CA PHE A 394 -6.82 -13.93 0.33
C PHE A 394 -7.74 -13.05 -0.52
N THR A 395 -7.17 -12.16 -1.35
CA THR A 395 -7.93 -11.39 -2.36
C THR A 395 -7.88 -12.04 -3.75
N SER A 396 -6.85 -12.83 -4.09
CA SER A 396 -6.86 -13.65 -5.30
C SER A 396 -6.19 -15.02 -5.16
N LEU A 397 -6.63 -15.97 -6.00
CA LEU A 397 -6.16 -17.36 -6.05
C LEU A 397 -5.91 -17.81 -7.50
N THR A 398 -5.09 -18.85 -7.70
CA THR A 398 -4.95 -19.54 -8.99
C THR A 398 -5.32 -21.01 -8.86
N LEU A 399 -6.31 -21.47 -9.64
CA LEU A 399 -6.63 -22.87 -9.83
C LEU A 399 -5.88 -23.37 -11.07
N ARG A 400 -4.73 -24.02 -10.87
CA ARG A 400 -3.81 -24.40 -11.96
C ARG A 400 -3.93 -25.88 -12.33
N GLU A 401 -4.08 -26.21 -13.61
CA GLU A 401 -4.16 -27.60 -14.10
C GLU A 401 -2.81 -28.34 -14.17
N GLY A 402 -1.68 -27.65 -13.96
CA GLY A 402 -0.34 -28.24 -13.98
C GLY A 402 0.54 -27.86 -15.17
N GLY A 403 0.09 -26.98 -16.07
CA GLY A 403 0.88 -26.40 -17.15
C GLY A 403 1.49 -27.42 -18.10
N ASP A 404 2.76 -27.27 -18.46
CA ASP A 404 3.47 -28.25 -19.31
C ASP A 404 3.76 -29.60 -18.61
N ASP A 405 3.35 -29.78 -17.34
CA ASP A 405 3.31 -31.07 -16.62
C ASP A 405 1.88 -31.67 -16.52
N TRP A 406 0.88 -31.05 -17.18
CA TRP A 406 -0.53 -31.49 -17.25
C TRP A 406 -0.71 -32.93 -17.77
N GLY A 407 0.01 -33.31 -18.82
CA GLY A 407 -0.06 -34.66 -19.38
C GLY A 407 0.73 -35.72 -18.59
N LYS A 408 1.23 -35.39 -17.40
CA LYS A 408 2.40 -36.03 -16.78
C LYS A 408 2.24 -36.22 -15.26
N ALA A 409 2.82 -35.37 -14.40
CA ALA A 409 2.77 -35.53 -12.94
C ALA A 409 1.93 -34.47 -12.20
N HIS A 410 1.46 -33.40 -12.85
CA HIS A 410 0.78 -32.25 -12.22
C HIS A 410 1.56 -31.58 -11.06
N LEU A 411 2.83 -31.92 -10.84
CA LEU A 411 3.57 -31.64 -9.60
C LEU A 411 4.81 -30.77 -9.80
N THR A 412 5.33 -30.67 -11.04
CA THR A 412 6.67 -30.11 -11.30
C THR A 412 6.80 -28.61 -10.97
N ASP A 413 5.72 -27.84 -11.07
CA ASP A 413 5.65 -26.45 -10.56
C ASP A 413 5.48 -26.41 -9.03
N ALA A 414 4.46 -27.11 -8.54
CA ALA A 414 4.00 -27.11 -7.15
C ALA A 414 5.09 -27.51 -6.15
N ILE A 415 5.93 -28.49 -6.49
CA ILE A 415 6.96 -29.02 -5.58
C ILE A 415 8.00 -27.97 -5.18
N TRP A 416 8.21 -26.91 -5.96
CA TRP A 416 9.22 -25.89 -5.65
C TRP A 416 8.95 -25.14 -4.35
N ASN A 417 7.68 -24.92 -3.98
CA ASN A 417 7.31 -24.36 -2.69
C ASN A 417 7.80 -25.27 -1.54
N ALA A 418 7.44 -26.55 -1.57
CA ALA A 418 7.94 -27.54 -0.60
C ALA A 418 9.48 -27.74 -0.65
N ILE A 419 10.16 -27.34 -1.73
CA ILE A 419 11.63 -27.35 -1.82
C ILE A 419 12.23 -26.14 -1.09
N VAL A 420 11.80 -24.91 -1.41
CA VAL A 420 12.48 -23.67 -0.98
C VAL A 420 11.97 -23.09 0.34
N ASP A 421 10.74 -23.39 0.73
CA ASP A 421 10.08 -22.80 1.90
C ASP A 421 10.90 -22.98 3.20
N GLY A 422 11.02 -21.88 3.94
CA GLY A 422 11.86 -21.72 5.13
C GLY A 422 13.36 -22.04 4.94
N ARG A 423 13.86 -22.11 3.69
CA ARG A 423 15.16 -22.73 3.37
C ARG A 423 16.01 -22.03 2.32
N MET A 424 15.46 -21.12 1.51
CA MET A 424 16.16 -20.33 0.49
C MET A 424 15.55 -18.91 0.43
N GLU A 425 16.30 -17.93 -0.04
CA GLU A 425 15.88 -16.51 -0.08
C GLU A 425 15.06 -16.19 -1.35
N VAL A 426 14.13 -17.07 -1.72
CA VAL A 426 13.34 -16.97 -2.95
C VAL A 426 11.91 -17.42 -2.74
N GLU A 427 10.98 -16.58 -3.18
CA GLU A 427 9.57 -16.76 -2.87
C GLU A 427 8.85 -17.61 -3.93
N THR A 428 7.84 -18.36 -3.48
CA THR A 428 7.03 -19.25 -4.31
C THR A 428 5.57 -19.13 -3.92
N ASN A 429 4.66 -19.41 -4.85
CA ASN A 429 3.25 -19.59 -4.47
C ASN A 429 3.08 -20.86 -3.64
N ARG A 430 2.18 -20.84 -2.65
CA ARG A 430 1.78 -22.00 -1.83
C ARG A 430 0.90 -22.98 -2.60
N TYR A 431 0.68 -24.16 -2.03
CA TYR A 431 0.13 -25.31 -2.75
C TYR A 431 -0.90 -26.10 -1.97
N ARG A 432 -2.04 -26.43 -2.61
CA ARG A 432 -2.97 -27.47 -2.16
C ARG A 432 -3.59 -28.19 -3.36
N PRO A 433 -3.46 -29.52 -3.50
CA PRO A 433 -4.17 -30.28 -4.53
C PRO A 433 -5.66 -30.38 -4.18
N ALA A 434 -6.53 -30.36 -5.19
CA ALA A 434 -7.98 -30.52 -5.04
C ALA A 434 -8.61 -31.16 -6.28
N ALA A 435 -9.71 -31.90 -6.08
CA ALA A 435 -10.59 -32.33 -7.16
C ALA A 435 -11.52 -31.17 -7.54
N MET A 436 -11.47 -30.70 -8.78
CA MET A 436 -12.27 -29.55 -9.23
C MET A 436 -13.53 -29.97 -9.97
N PHE A 437 -14.63 -29.27 -9.70
CA PHE A 437 -15.89 -29.36 -10.44
C PHE A 437 -16.22 -27.99 -11.04
N ILE A 438 -16.82 -27.96 -12.24
CA ILE A 438 -17.40 -26.75 -12.84
C ILE A 438 -18.90 -27.00 -13.08
N ASN A 439 -19.75 -26.16 -12.51
CA ASN A 439 -21.23 -26.30 -12.57
C ASN A 439 -21.70 -27.73 -12.26
N GLY A 440 -21.09 -28.37 -11.25
CA GLY A 440 -21.41 -29.73 -10.82
C GLY A 440 -20.81 -30.85 -11.68
N ASN A 441 -20.12 -30.52 -12.77
CA ASN A 441 -19.43 -31.49 -13.63
C ASN A 441 -17.98 -31.65 -13.18
N TYR A 442 -17.54 -32.88 -12.91
CA TYR A 442 -16.14 -33.18 -12.60
C TYR A 442 -15.20 -32.66 -13.72
N TRP A 443 -14.17 -31.92 -13.33
CA TRP A 443 -13.31 -31.14 -14.24
C TRP A 443 -11.81 -31.44 -14.12
N GLY A 444 -11.38 -32.26 -13.17
CA GLY A 444 -10.00 -32.74 -13.09
C GLY A 444 -9.31 -32.50 -11.76
N LEU A 445 -8.10 -33.04 -11.64
CA LEU A 445 -7.12 -32.66 -10.63
C LEU A 445 -6.64 -31.23 -10.89
N TYR A 446 -6.72 -30.38 -9.88
CA TYR A 446 -6.23 -29.00 -9.90
C TYR A 446 -5.35 -28.69 -8.69
N ASN A 447 -4.50 -27.69 -8.88
CA ASN A 447 -3.56 -27.17 -7.90
C ASN A 447 -4.02 -25.78 -7.49
N ILE A 448 -4.54 -25.64 -6.27
CA ILE A 448 -4.84 -24.34 -5.66
C ILE A 448 -3.50 -23.67 -5.29
N ARG A 449 -3.35 -22.41 -5.69
CA ARG A 449 -2.21 -21.54 -5.38
C ARG A 449 -2.73 -20.21 -4.85
N ASP A 450 -1.98 -19.57 -3.96
CA ASP A 450 -2.09 -18.13 -3.73
C ASP A 450 -1.54 -17.34 -4.94
N ARG A 451 -1.47 -16.02 -4.81
CA ARG A 451 -0.96 -15.10 -5.81
C ARG A 451 -0.16 -14.00 -5.13
N TRP A 452 0.82 -13.44 -5.82
CA TRP A 452 1.56 -12.26 -5.38
C TRP A 452 0.75 -10.99 -5.66
N ASP A 453 -0.30 -10.78 -4.88
CA ASP A 453 -1.12 -9.57 -4.86
C ASP A 453 -0.81 -8.69 -3.64
N GLU A 454 -1.40 -7.49 -3.58
CA GLU A 454 -1.20 -6.52 -2.50
C GLU A 454 -1.37 -7.12 -1.09
N ASN A 455 -2.37 -7.99 -0.93
CA ASN A 455 -2.70 -8.68 0.32
C ASN A 455 -1.69 -9.77 0.67
N TRP A 456 -0.98 -10.34 -0.32
CA TRP A 456 0.17 -11.22 -0.10
C TRP A 456 1.38 -10.42 0.41
N PHE A 457 1.76 -9.34 -0.27
CA PHE A 457 2.88 -8.48 0.19
C PHE A 457 2.60 -7.87 1.58
N PHE A 458 1.36 -7.46 1.84
CA PHE A 458 0.93 -7.03 3.17
C PHE A 458 1.06 -8.15 4.21
N GLN A 459 0.65 -9.38 3.93
CA GLN A 459 0.71 -10.46 4.92
C GLN A 459 2.12 -10.96 5.20
N GLU A 460 2.91 -11.27 4.17
CA GLU A 460 4.26 -11.84 4.31
C GLU A 460 5.30 -10.79 4.76
N TYR A 461 5.17 -9.53 4.30
CA TYR A 461 6.19 -8.48 4.50
C TYR A 461 5.71 -7.24 5.26
N GLY A 462 4.40 -7.02 5.43
CA GLY A 462 3.88 -5.77 6.00
C GLY A 462 4.17 -4.56 5.11
N ILE A 463 3.96 -4.72 3.81
CA ILE A 463 4.09 -3.67 2.79
C ILE A 463 2.73 -3.46 2.15
N ASP A 464 2.22 -2.23 2.17
CA ASP A 464 0.90 -1.90 1.61
C ASP A 464 0.95 -1.64 0.09
N ASN A 465 -0.21 -1.51 -0.56
CA ASN A 465 -0.26 -1.29 -2.01
C ASN A 465 0.40 0.05 -2.40
N GLY A 466 1.28 0.02 -3.39
CA GLY A 466 2.10 1.17 -3.81
C GLY A 466 3.41 1.35 -3.02
N GLU A 467 3.59 0.67 -1.88
CA GLU A 467 4.83 0.66 -1.09
C GLU A 467 5.87 -0.35 -1.59
N TYR A 468 5.56 -1.10 -2.66
CA TYR A 468 6.48 -2.01 -3.34
C TYR A 468 6.48 -1.81 -4.85
N ASP A 469 7.60 -2.17 -5.49
CA ASP A 469 7.67 -2.34 -6.94
C ASP A 469 7.79 -3.84 -7.25
N HIS A 470 7.02 -4.35 -8.21
CA HIS A 470 7.05 -5.76 -8.65
C HIS A 470 7.04 -5.82 -10.18
N ILE A 471 8.06 -6.46 -10.74
CA ILE A 471 8.32 -6.50 -12.18
C ILE A 471 8.46 -7.93 -12.71
N ARG A 472 8.12 -8.13 -13.99
CA ARG A 472 8.23 -9.41 -14.70
C ARG A 472 8.94 -9.26 -16.05
N PHE A 473 9.65 -10.30 -16.47
CA PHE A 473 10.32 -10.35 -17.78
C PHE A 473 9.80 -11.49 -18.63
N ASP A 474 9.13 -11.16 -19.74
CA ASP A 474 9.00 -12.11 -20.85
C ASP A 474 10.09 -11.84 -21.91
N ARG A 475 11.06 -12.74 -21.96
CA ARG A 475 12.25 -12.72 -22.84
C ARG A 475 13.06 -11.43 -22.68
N ASN A 476 12.74 -10.42 -23.47
CA ASN A 476 13.41 -9.11 -23.46
C ASN A 476 12.45 -7.96 -23.09
N ALA A 477 11.17 -8.24 -22.87
CA ALA A 477 10.17 -7.25 -22.49
C ALA A 477 10.01 -7.23 -20.96
N LEU A 478 10.15 -6.03 -20.39
CA LEU A 478 9.88 -5.71 -18.99
C LEU A 478 8.40 -5.32 -18.84
N PHE A 479 7.73 -5.91 -17.86
CA PHE A 479 6.39 -5.61 -17.41
C PHE A 479 6.43 -5.14 -15.96
N ILE A 480 5.50 -4.25 -15.60
CA ILE A 480 5.25 -3.82 -14.23
C ILE A 480 3.97 -4.53 -13.80
N GLU A 481 4.03 -5.28 -12.70
CA GLU A 481 2.87 -5.96 -12.10
C GLU A 481 2.34 -5.14 -10.91
N ASN A 482 3.21 -4.41 -10.19
CA ASN A 482 2.86 -3.30 -9.29
C ASN A 482 4.01 -2.26 -9.24
N GLY A 483 3.72 -1.02 -8.83
CA GLY A 483 4.69 0.03 -8.55
C GLY A 483 5.32 0.63 -9.81
N LYS A 484 6.63 0.86 -9.75
CA LYS A 484 7.44 1.53 -10.79
C LYS A 484 8.52 0.58 -11.32
N SER A 485 9.39 1.09 -12.20
CA SER A 485 10.57 0.35 -12.68
C SER A 485 11.82 1.20 -12.84
N ASP A 486 11.85 2.39 -12.24
CA ASP A 486 12.91 3.37 -12.49
C ASP A 486 14.21 3.00 -11.77
N ASP A 487 14.15 2.55 -10.50
CA ASP A 487 15.31 1.99 -9.78
C ASP A 487 15.86 0.74 -10.49
N TRP A 488 14.99 -0.15 -10.99
CA TRP A 488 15.44 -1.29 -11.79
C TRP A 488 16.15 -0.84 -13.07
N ARG A 489 15.63 0.18 -13.77
CA ARG A 489 16.26 0.73 -14.97
C ARG A 489 17.60 1.40 -14.66
N GLU A 490 17.75 2.04 -13.50
CA GLU A 490 19.03 2.54 -13.00
C GLU A 490 20.01 1.40 -12.74
N LEU A 491 19.63 0.41 -11.93
CA LEU A 491 20.43 -0.78 -11.60
C LEU A 491 20.86 -1.56 -12.85
N PHE A 492 19.92 -1.88 -13.74
CA PHE A 492 20.21 -2.57 -14.99
C PHE A 492 21.07 -1.72 -15.93
N GLY A 493 20.85 -0.41 -15.96
CA GLY A 493 21.68 0.56 -16.68
C GLY A 493 23.09 0.69 -16.11
N PHE A 494 23.28 0.52 -14.80
CA PHE A 494 24.58 0.44 -14.14
C PHE A 494 25.29 -0.87 -14.51
N LEU A 495 24.64 -2.01 -14.30
CA LEU A 495 25.18 -3.35 -14.56
C LEU A 495 25.63 -3.54 -16.02
N THR A 496 24.91 -2.96 -16.98
CA THR A 496 25.19 -3.10 -18.42
C THR A 496 26.15 -2.05 -18.99
N LYS A 497 26.41 -0.94 -18.30
CA LYS A 497 27.42 0.07 -18.72
C LYS A 497 28.84 -0.53 -18.69
N PRO A 498 29.74 -0.18 -19.64
CA PRO A 498 31.14 -0.61 -19.60
C PRO A 498 31.89 -0.04 -18.38
N HIS A 499 32.06 -0.86 -17.34
CA HIS A 499 32.85 -0.56 -16.14
C HIS A 499 33.75 -1.75 -15.77
N SER A 500 34.69 -1.53 -14.85
CA SER A 500 35.51 -2.61 -14.27
C SER A 500 34.80 -3.18 -13.03
N PRO A 501 34.63 -4.50 -12.88
CA PRO A 501 34.03 -5.11 -11.70
C PRO A 501 35.01 -5.06 -10.52
N ASN A 502 35.11 -3.89 -9.89
CA ASN A 502 35.96 -3.60 -8.73
C ASN A 502 35.13 -3.57 -7.43
N GLN A 503 35.78 -3.22 -6.31
CA GLN A 503 35.13 -3.14 -5.00
C GLN A 503 34.06 -2.05 -4.94
N GLU A 504 34.33 -0.86 -5.50
CA GLU A 504 33.39 0.27 -5.53
C GLU A 504 32.10 -0.10 -6.30
N ALA A 505 32.23 -0.79 -7.44
CA ALA A 505 31.10 -1.28 -8.21
C ALA A 505 30.37 -2.45 -7.52
N TRP A 506 31.06 -3.23 -6.68
CA TRP A 506 30.43 -4.26 -5.85
C TRP A 506 29.64 -3.67 -4.69
N GLU A 507 30.09 -2.56 -4.10
CA GLU A 507 29.38 -1.86 -3.02
C GLU A 507 28.04 -1.27 -3.50
N VAL A 508 27.98 -0.76 -4.74
CA VAL A 508 26.71 -0.38 -5.40
C VAL A 508 25.82 -1.61 -5.66
N VAL A 509 26.40 -2.73 -6.11
CA VAL A 509 25.64 -3.97 -6.28
C VAL A 509 25.06 -4.48 -4.94
N GLU A 510 25.82 -4.36 -3.85
CA GLU A 510 25.38 -4.73 -2.51
C GLU A 510 24.38 -3.75 -1.89
N SER A 511 24.23 -2.51 -2.36
CA SER A 511 23.13 -1.64 -1.93
C SER A 511 21.81 -2.01 -2.59
N GLU A 512 21.79 -2.28 -3.90
CA GLU A 512 20.56 -2.48 -4.66
C GLU A 512 20.04 -3.93 -4.72
N ILE A 513 20.90 -4.95 -4.60
CA ILE A 513 20.54 -6.36 -4.84
C ILE A 513 20.64 -7.20 -3.55
N ASP A 514 19.61 -8.00 -3.26
CA ASP A 514 19.74 -9.11 -2.34
C ASP A 514 20.55 -10.24 -3.02
N ILE A 515 21.85 -10.26 -2.71
CA ILE A 515 22.82 -11.18 -3.30
C ILE A 515 22.45 -12.65 -3.04
N ASP A 516 21.87 -12.95 -1.88
CA ASP A 516 21.46 -14.32 -1.55
C ASP A 516 20.19 -14.72 -2.31
N SER A 517 19.23 -13.80 -2.45
CA SER A 517 18.03 -14.03 -3.26
C SER A 517 18.35 -14.29 -4.74
N LEU A 518 19.20 -13.46 -5.36
CA LEU A 518 19.62 -13.68 -6.75
C LEU A 518 20.45 -14.96 -6.93
N VAL A 519 21.29 -15.31 -5.95
CA VAL A 519 22.05 -16.57 -5.96
C VAL A 519 21.12 -17.77 -5.82
N ASP A 520 20.11 -17.72 -4.94
CA ASP A 520 19.16 -18.81 -4.73
C ASP A 520 18.22 -18.99 -5.93
N PHE A 521 17.78 -17.89 -6.56
CA PHE A 521 17.09 -17.91 -7.84
C PHE A 521 17.93 -18.62 -8.91
N THR A 522 19.21 -18.22 -9.04
CA THR A 522 20.17 -18.85 -9.96
C THR A 522 20.37 -20.34 -9.66
N ILE A 523 20.42 -20.74 -8.38
CA ILE A 523 20.55 -22.13 -7.96
C ILE A 523 19.29 -22.93 -8.32
N CYS A 524 18.09 -22.43 -8.04
CA CYS A 524 16.84 -23.12 -8.36
C CYS A 524 16.65 -23.29 -9.87
N GLU A 525 16.92 -22.27 -10.67
CA GLU A 525 16.82 -22.34 -12.14
C GLU A 525 17.82 -23.34 -12.75
N THR A 526 19.08 -23.29 -12.31
CA THR A 526 20.14 -24.17 -12.84
C THR A 526 20.08 -25.60 -12.31
N PHE A 527 19.71 -25.80 -11.04
CA PHE A 527 19.46 -27.12 -10.47
C PHE A 527 18.19 -27.74 -11.04
N GLY A 528 17.11 -26.97 -11.18
CA GLY A 528 15.87 -27.40 -11.84
C GLY A 528 16.05 -27.70 -13.32
N GLY A 529 17.06 -27.10 -13.97
CA GLY A 529 17.37 -27.27 -15.39
C GLY A 529 16.31 -26.66 -16.31
N ASN A 530 15.62 -25.61 -15.82
CA ASN A 530 14.44 -25.02 -16.42
C ASN A 530 14.65 -24.66 -17.90
N THR A 531 13.62 -24.79 -18.73
CA THR A 531 13.66 -24.36 -20.15
C THR A 531 12.70 -23.23 -20.50
N SER A 532 11.93 -22.70 -19.54
CA SER A 532 11.08 -21.51 -19.73
C SER A 532 11.59 -20.24 -19.04
N TRP A 533 12.69 -20.25 -18.27
CA TRP A 533 13.26 -19.10 -17.53
C TRP A 533 13.34 -17.78 -18.32
N GLN A 534 13.49 -17.83 -19.65
CA GLN A 534 13.43 -16.62 -20.49
C GLN A 534 12.08 -15.90 -20.37
N GLY A 535 10.95 -16.60 -20.31
CA GLY A 535 9.61 -16.01 -20.12
C GLY A 535 9.22 -15.80 -18.65
N ASN A 536 9.95 -16.43 -17.72
CA ASN A 536 9.51 -16.71 -16.36
C ASN A 536 10.54 -16.14 -15.36
N ARG A 537 10.66 -14.82 -15.28
CA ARG A 537 11.53 -14.11 -14.32
C ARG A 537 10.76 -12.97 -13.68
N GLU A 538 10.73 -12.93 -12.36
CA GLU A 538 10.08 -11.88 -11.59
C GLU A 538 10.96 -11.44 -10.41
N ALA A 539 10.89 -10.16 -10.10
CA ALA A 539 11.63 -9.54 -9.00
C ALA A 539 10.81 -8.40 -8.38
N TRP A 540 11.11 -8.05 -7.12
CA TRP A 540 10.42 -6.99 -6.40
C TRP A 540 11.34 -6.27 -5.39
N GLN A 541 10.98 -5.06 -4.97
CA GLN A 541 11.61 -4.31 -3.87
C GLN A 541 10.58 -3.61 -2.98
N ASP A 542 10.87 -3.44 -1.68
CA ASP A 542 10.19 -2.48 -0.79
C ASP A 542 10.65 -1.07 -1.18
N ASN A 543 9.75 -0.22 -1.67
CA ASN A 543 10.13 1.09 -2.21
C ASN A 543 10.17 2.20 -1.13
N ARG A 544 9.67 1.95 0.09
CA ARG A 544 9.64 2.93 1.21
C ARG A 544 11.02 3.41 1.61
N SER A 545 12.00 2.53 1.56
CA SER A 545 13.38 2.79 1.99
C SER A 545 14.42 2.56 0.90
N ARG A 546 14.01 2.44 -0.38
CA ARG A 546 14.81 1.85 -1.47
C ARG A 546 15.44 0.53 -1.02
N GLY A 547 14.56 -0.41 -0.66
CA GLY A 547 14.90 -1.78 -0.30
C GLY A 547 15.55 -2.53 -1.47
N LYS A 548 16.09 -3.71 -1.18
CA LYS A 548 16.84 -4.48 -2.18
C LYS A 548 15.93 -5.28 -3.08
N TRP A 549 16.28 -5.39 -4.35
CA TRP A 549 15.64 -6.32 -5.27
C TRP A 549 15.81 -7.76 -4.79
N ARG A 550 14.70 -8.47 -4.62
CA ARG A 550 14.58 -9.91 -4.34
C ARG A 550 13.88 -10.61 -5.52
N TRP A 551 14.15 -11.90 -5.70
CA TRP A 551 13.65 -12.69 -6.81
C TRP A 551 12.54 -13.66 -6.39
N LEU A 552 11.55 -13.80 -7.28
CA LEU A 552 10.45 -14.75 -7.17
C LEU A 552 10.73 -15.94 -8.10
N LEU A 553 10.13 -17.11 -7.83
CA LEU A 553 10.21 -18.31 -8.69
C LEU A 553 8.88 -18.61 -9.40
N PRO A 554 8.51 -17.82 -10.44
CA PRO A 554 7.32 -18.08 -11.23
C PRO A 554 7.48 -19.29 -12.15
N ASP A 555 6.39 -20.04 -12.30
CA ASP A 555 6.19 -21.01 -13.38
C ASP A 555 7.39 -21.95 -13.66
N MET A 556 7.59 -22.89 -12.73
CA MET A 556 8.71 -23.84 -12.74
C MET A 556 8.34 -25.18 -13.39
N ASP A 557 7.25 -25.25 -14.17
CA ASP A 557 6.73 -26.51 -14.71
C ASP A 557 7.69 -27.21 -15.70
N ARG A 558 8.62 -26.50 -16.34
CA ARG A 558 9.64 -27.07 -17.25
C ARG A 558 10.93 -27.52 -16.58
N THR A 559 10.94 -27.66 -15.26
CA THR A 559 12.08 -28.20 -14.49
C THR A 559 12.07 -29.73 -14.40
N LEU A 560 13.00 -30.32 -13.62
CA LEU A 560 13.02 -31.72 -13.20
C LEU A 560 12.87 -32.73 -14.36
N GLY A 561 13.52 -32.40 -15.49
CA GLY A 561 13.55 -33.22 -16.70
C GLY A 561 12.24 -33.27 -17.50
N ASN A 562 11.31 -32.33 -17.27
CA ASN A 562 9.99 -32.34 -17.92
C ASN A 562 10.02 -32.08 -19.44
N THR A 563 11.13 -31.56 -19.96
CA THR A 563 11.39 -31.32 -21.39
C THR A 563 12.55 -32.17 -21.93
N SER A 564 12.57 -32.37 -23.25
CA SER A 564 13.67 -33.06 -23.97
C SER A 564 14.91 -32.17 -24.13
N SER A 565 14.71 -30.86 -24.29
CA SER A 565 15.72 -29.82 -24.05
C SER A 565 15.97 -29.65 -22.56
N ARG A 566 17.14 -29.09 -22.20
CA ARG A 566 17.52 -28.73 -20.83
C ARG A 566 18.36 -27.46 -20.87
N SER A 567 18.14 -26.54 -19.95
CA SER A 567 19.18 -25.55 -19.61
C SER A 567 20.23 -26.22 -18.73
N ASN A 568 21.44 -25.68 -18.72
CA ASN A 568 22.51 -26.03 -17.79
C ASN A 568 23.08 -24.75 -17.16
N VAL A 569 24.04 -24.91 -16.24
CA VAL A 569 24.67 -23.79 -15.54
C VAL A 569 25.21 -22.74 -16.54
N THR A 570 25.90 -23.18 -17.60
CA THR A 570 26.47 -22.30 -18.62
C THR A 570 25.40 -21.51 -19.39
N SER A 571 24.35 -22.16 -19.89
CA SER A 571 23.34 -21.49 -20.72
C SER A 571 22.47 -20.51 -19.92
N PHE A 572 22.28 -20.74 -18.63
CA PHE A 572 21.62 -19.79 -17.75
C PHE A 572 22.54 -18.61 -17.40
N ILE A 573 23.74 -18.87 -16.84
CA ILE A 573 24.67 -17.80 -16.41
C ILE A 573 25.07 -16.86 -17.55
N THR A 574 25.22 -17.37 -18.78
CA THR A 574 25.56 -16.54 -19.95
C THR A 574 24.35 -15.86 -20.61
N GLY A 575 23.14 -16.40 -20.41
CA GLY A 575 21.93 -15.99 -21.13
C GLY A 575 20.96 -15.12 -20.32
N GLU A 576 20.88 -15.32 -19.01
CA GLU A 576 20.17 -14.42 -18.10
C GLU A 576 21.02 -13.15 -17.94
N THR A 577 20.46 -11.97 -18.19
CA THR A 577 21.28 -10.77 -18.39
C THR A 577 21.83 -10.20 -17.09
N THR A 578 21.04 -10.19 -16.00
CA THR A 578 21.48 -9.72 -14.69
C THR A 578 22.51 -10.68 -14.11
N VAL A 579 22.24 -11.99 -14.15
CA VAL A 579 23.22 -13.02 -13.72
C VAL A 579 24.51 -12.95 -14.54
N SER A 580 24.43 -12.72 -15.86
CA SER A 580 25.59 -12.55 -16.75
C SER A 580 26.43 -11.28 -16.45
N GLN A 581 25.81 -10.21 -15.94
CA GLN A 581 26.57 -9.04 -15.45
C GLN A 581 27.19 -9.34 -14.08
N MET A 582 26.39 -9.86 -13.15
CA MET A 582 26.80 -10.22 -11.79
C MET A 582 27.94 -11.24 -11.75
N HIS A 583 27.95 -12.19 -12.71
CA HIS A 583 29.00 -13.19 -12.88
C HIS A 583 30.39 -12.59 -13.08
N LYS A 584 30.52 -11.38 -13.62
CA LYS A 584 31.81 -10.70 -13.78
C LYS A 584 32.51 -10.51 -12.42
N PHE A 585 31.75 -10.22 -11.37
CA PHE A 585 32.25 -10.00 -10.02
C PHE A 585 32.75 -11.30 -9.39
N PRO A 586 33.98 -11.33 -8.83
CA PRO A 586 34.47 -12.50 -8.09
C PRO A 586 33.59 -12.86 -6.89
N ASN A 587 33.02 -11.86 -6.23
CA ASN A 587 32.25 -12.00 -5.00
C ASN A 587 30.97 -12.83 -5.25
N PHE A 588 30.20 -12.48 -6.28
CA PHE A 588 29.04 -13.26 -6.73
C PHE A 588 29.42 -14.70 -7.13
N ARG A 589 30.51 -14.90 -7.89
CA ARG A 589 30.97 -16.26 -8.27
C ARG A 589 31.36 -17.12 -7.08
N ASN A 590 32.06 -16.54 -6.09
CA ASN A 590 32.42 -17.23 -4.85
C ASN A 590 31.16 -17.59 -4.03
N ARG A 591 30.20 -16.65 -3.92
CA ARG A 591 28.94 -16.84 -3.20
C ARG A 591 28.11 -17.94 -3.85
N LEU A 592 27.87 -17.85 -5.16
CA LEU A 592 27.14 -18.84 -5.95
C LEU A 592 27.76 -20.23 -5.82
N ALA A 593 29.09 -20.37 -5.92
CA ALA A 593 29.77 -21.64 -5.77
C ALA A 593 29.52 -22.28 -4.39
N GLN A 594 29.82 -21.56 -3.30
CA GLN A 594 29.72 -22.15 -1.96
C GLN A 594 28.27 -22.28 -1.47
N ARG A 595 27.37 -21.38 -1.87
CA ARG A 595 25.93 -21.50 -1.58
C ARG A 595 25.27 -22.65 -2.34
N SER A 596 25.70 -22.92 -3.58
CA SER A 596 25.32 -24.14 -4.31
C SER A 596 25.72 -25.40 -3.55
N ALA A 597 26.96 -25.47 -3.06
CA ALA A 597 27.44 -26.59 -2.25
C ALA A 597 26.61 -26.76 -0.95
N ALA A 598 26.27 -25.64 -0.30
CA ALA A 598 25.48 -25.61 0.93
C ALA A 598 24.05 -26.12 0.74
N HIS A 599 23.32 -25.63 -0.27
CA HIS A 599 21.96 -26.12 -0.57
C HIS A 599 21.97 -27.55 -1.09
N PHE A 600 22.95 -27.93 -1.92
CA PHE A 600 23.09 -29.29 -2.45
C PHE A 600 23.25 -30.35 -1.33
N THR A 601 23.94 -30.02 -0.23
CA THR A 601 24.03 -30.91 0.94
C THR A 601 22.82 -30.85 1.89
N SER A 602 21.88 -29.92 1.68
CA SER A 602 20.77 -29.66 2.61
C SER A 602 19.42 -29.58 1.89
N THR A 603 19.01 -28.39 1.44
CA THR A 603 17.73 -28.11 0.76
C THR A 603 17.50 -29.00 -0.47
N LEU A 604 18.51 -29.17 -1.31
CA LEU A 604 18.47 -29.89 -2.59
C LEU A 604 19.06 -31.31 -2.50
N SER A 605 19.25 -31.82 -1.27
CA SER A 605 19.80 -33.17 -1.05
C SER A 605 18.89 -34.24 -1.65
N ALA A 606 19.47 -35.19 -2.39
CA ALA A 606 18.72 -36.15 -3.21
C ALA A 606 17.69 -36.96 -2.39
N ASP A 607 18.05 -37.35 -1.16
CA ASP A 607 17.16 -38.11 -0.27
C ASP A 607 16.01 -37.27 0.32
N ARG A 608 16.15 -35.93 0.41
CA ARG A 608 15.03 -35.04 0.72
C ARG A 608 14.12 -34.89 -0.50
N LEU A 609 14.69 -34.57 -1.65
CA LEU A 609 13.91 -34.31 -2.86
C LEU A 609 13.12 -35.55 -3.31
N LYS A 610 13.72 -36.74 -3.27
CA LYS A 610 13.01 -38.00 -3.60
C LYS A 610 11.86 -38.29 -2.64
N LYS A 611 12.02 -38.02 -1.34
CA LYS A 611 10.92 -38.13 -0.36
C LYS A 611 9.80 -37.14 -0.65
N LEU A 612 10.10 -35.87 -0.96
CA LEU A 612 9.08 -34.88 -1.33
C LEU A 612 8.31 -35.30 -2.61
N ILE A 613 9.00 -35.83 -3.62
CA ILE A 613 8.37 -36.36 -4.85
C ILE A 613 7.45 -37.54 -4.52
N ASP A 614 7.91 -38.49 -3.70
CA ASP A 614 7.11 -39.67 -3.31
C ASP A 614 5.93 -39.31 -2.40
N GLN A 615 6.09 -38.33 -1.49
CA GLN A 615 5.03 -37.85 -0.59
C GLN A 615 3.94 -37.09 -1.35
N LEU A 616 4.29 -36.04 -2.09
CA LEU A 616 3.33 -35.21 -2.82
C LEU A 616 2.71 -35.98 -4.01
N GLY A 617 3.49 -36.87 -4.63
CA GLY A 617 2.99 -37.81 -5.64
C GLY A 617 1.99 -38.81 -5.06
N ALA A 618 2.19 -39.30 -3.84
CA ALA A 618 1.21 -40.16 -3.18
C ALA A 618 -0.10 -39.42 -2.85
N THR A 619 -0.05 -38.13 -2.51
CA THR A 619 -1.24 -37.31 -2.23
C THR A 619 -2.15 -37.16 -3.45
N ALA A 620 -1.59 -36.94 -4.64
CA ALA A 620 -2.37 -36.73 -5.87
C ALA A 620 -2.71 -38.03 -6.63
N ALA A 621 -2.06 -39.15 -6.31
CA ALA A 621 -2.22 -40.42 -7.03
C ALA A 621 -3.67 -40.97 -7.12
N PRO A 622 -4.54 -40.88 -6.09
CA PRO A 622 -5.89 -41.45 -6.16
C PRO A 622 -6.80 -40.78 -7.21
N GLU A 623 -6.60 -39.50 -7.50
CA GLU A 623 -7.40 -38.73 -8.47
C GLU A 623 -7.01 -39.06 -9.94
N ILE A 624 -5.84 -39.66 -10.16
CA ILE A 624 -5.29 -39.89 -11.52
C ILE A 624 -6.20 -40.75 -12.43
N PRO A 625 -6.88 -41.82 -11.98
CA PRO A 625 -7.85 -42.55 -12.80
C PRO A 625 -9.06 -41.70 -13.21
N ARG A 626 -9.52 -40.77 -12.36
CA ARG A 626 -10.64 -39.86 -12.63
C ARG A 626 -10.22 -38.79 -13.63
N GLN A 627 -9.07 -38.15 -13.38
CA GLN A 627 -8.36 -37.24 -14.30
C GLN A 627 -8.17 -37.86 -15.70
N LEU A 628 -7.65 -39.10 -15.76
CA LEU A 628 -7.51 -39.91 -16.97
C LEU A 628 -8.86 -40.14 -17.67
N SER A 629 -9.91 -40.49 -16.92
CA SER A 629 -11.25 -40.73 -17.48
C SER A 629 -11.83 -39.47 -18.13
N ARG A 630 -11.58 -38.29 -17.55
CA ARG A 630 -12.09 -37.01 -18.05
C ARG A 630 -11.30 -36.45 -19.23
N TRP A 631 -9.97 -36.52 -19.19
CA TRP A 631 -9.07 -35.81 -20.12
C TRP A 631 -8.14 -36.70 -20.96
N SER A 632 -8.22 -38.02 -20.79
CA SER A 632 -7.33 -39.02 -21.42
C SER A 632 -5.84 -38.91 -21.04
N ASN A 633 -5.46 -38.02 -20.11
CA ASN A 633 -4.10 -37.86 -19.59
C ASN A 633 -4.11 -37.36 -18.13
N PRO A 634 -3.04 -37.60 -17.36
CA PRO A 634 -1.99 -38.60 -17.61
C PRO A 634 -2.55 -40.03 -17.49
N THR A 635 -1.94 -41.00 -18.19
CA THR A 635 -2.17 -42.41 -17.82
C THR A 635 -1.44 -42.71 -16.51
N GLU A 636 -1.89 -43.69 -15.72
CA GLU A 636 -1.17 -44.16 -14.52
C GLU A 636 0.31 -44.47 -14.79
N SER A 637 0.60 -45.01 -15.98
CA SER A 637 1.95 -45.28 -16.48
C SER A 637 2.74 -43.99 -16.74
N ASN A 638 2.13 -42.99 -17.40
CA ASN A 638 2.75 -41.67 -17.61
C ASN A 638 3.00 -40.94 -16.29
N TYR A 639 2.07 -41.04 -15.34
CA TYR A 639 2.17 -40.44 -14.01
C TYR A 639 3.32 -41.04 -13.22
N THR A 640 3.33 -42.37 -13.08
CA THR A 640 4.41 -43.11 -12.42
C THR A 640 5.76 -42.86 -13.08
N ALA A 641 5.84 -42.90 -14.41
CA ALA A 641 7.05 -42.60 -15.16
C ALA A 641 7.50 -41.13 -15.04
N SER A 642 6.59 -40.21 -14.70
CA SER A 642 6.89 -38.79 -14.49
C SER A 642 7.43 -38.52 -13.08
N LEU A 643 6.92 -39.21 -12.04
CA LEU A 643 7.55 -39.21 -10.72
C LEU A 643 8.95 -39.85 -10.78
N GLU A 644 9.09 -40.98 -11.48
CA GLU A 644 10.41 -41.59 -11.71
C GLU A 644 11.33 -40.70 -12.55
N ARG A 645 10.82 -39.98 -13.57
CA ARG A 645 11.58 -38.96 -14.32
C ARG A 645 12.19 -37.92 -13.39
N MET A 646 11.39 -37.38 -12.46
CA MET A 646 11.85 -36.36 -11.49
C MET A 646 12.94 -36.93 -10.57
N LYS A 647 12.75 -38.16 -10.05
CA LYS A 647 13.75 -38.83 -9.18
C LYS A 647 15.05 -39.16 -9.93
N ASN A 648 14.96 -39.68 -11.16
CA ASN A 648 16.12 -39.91 -12.04
C ASN A 648 16.83 -38.62 -12.43
N PHE A 649 16.11 -37.49 -12.55
CA PHE A 649 16.72 -36.18 -12.77
C PHE A 649 17.48 -35.70 -11.52
N VAL A 650 16.91 -35.86 -10.33
CA VAL A 650 17.59 -35.56 -9.05
C VAL A 650 18.87 -36.40 -8.90
N ASP A 651 18.82 -37.70 -9.18
CA ASP A 651 20.01 -38.57 -9.13
C ASP A 651 21.05 -38.23 -10.21
N LEU A 652 20.63 -37.68 -11.36
CA LEU A 652 21.55 -37.11 -12.36
C LEU A 652 22.20 -35.81 -11.88
N GLN A 653 21.45 -34.89 -11.24
CA GLN A 653 22.02 -33.67 -10.66
C GLN A 653 23.01 -34.01 -9.55
N ALA A 654 22.72 -35.04 -8.73
CA ALA A 654 23.62 -35.54 -7.69
C ALA A 654 25.00 -35.96 -8.21
N GLY A 655 25.11 -36.34 -9.50
CA GLY A 655 26.36 -36.74 -10.15
C GLY A 655 27.02 -35.68 -11.05
N ARG A 656 26.52 -34.43 -11.12
CA ARG A 656 27.10 -33.38 -12.00
C ARG A 656 26.96 -31.92 -11.55
N PHE A 657 26.00 -31.58 -10.70
CA PHE A 657 25.61 -30.17 -10.48
C PHE A 657 26.76 -29.32 -9.95
N LEU A 658 27.50 -29.79 -8.93
CA LEU A 658 28.64 -29.05 -8.41
C LEU A 658 29.84 -29.00 -9.38
N ASP A 659 30.01 -30.01 -10.24
CA ASP A 659 31.06 -29.96 -11.28
C ASP A 659 30.70 -28.92 -12.37
N GLU A 660 29.42 -28.81 -12.74
CA GLU A 660 28.95 -27.75 -13.65
C GLU A 660 29.04 -26.36 -13.01
N ILE A 661 28.66 -26.20 -11.72
CA ILE A 661 28.83 -24.94 -10.98
C ILE A 661 30.31 -24.55 -10.90
N GLY A 662 31.19 -25.46 -10.47
CA GLY A 662 32.63 -25.20 -10.34
C GLY A 662 33.26 -24.78 -11.66
N SER A 663 32.97 -25.52 -12.73
CA SER A 663 33.45 -25.26 -14.10
C SER A 663 32.92 -23.95 -14.72
N ASN A 664 31.88 -23.36 -14.14
CA ASN A 664 31.30 -22.09 -14.60
C ASN A 664 31.52 -20.93 -13.61
N THR A 665 32.22 -21.09 -12.49
CA THR A 665 32.36 -20.03 -11.47
C THR A 665 33.80 -19.79 -11.00
N VAL A 666 34.40 -20.78 -10.33
CA VAL A 666 35.67 -20.63 -9.62
C VAL A 666 36.79 -21.52 -10.16
N GLU A 667 36.46 -22.52 -10.98
CA GLU A 667 37.37 -23.51 -11.59
C GLU A 667 38.22 -24.30 -10.56
N ARG A 668 37.66 -24.54 -9.36
CA ARG A 668 38.37 -25.20 -8.24
C ARG A 668 37.84 -26.61 -7.93
N PRO A 669 38.67 -27.52 -7.40
CA PRO A 669 38.25 -28.86 -6.98
C PRO A 669 37.35 -28.85 -5.73
N LEU A 670 36.66 -29.98 -5.52
CA LEU A 670 35.76 -30.24 -4.40
C LEU A 670 36.42 -31.13 -3.31
N ALA A 671 36.71 -30.55 -2.15
CA ALA A 671 37.19 -31.27 -0.97
C ALA A 671 36.07 -31.51 0.06
N ASN A 672 36.28 -32.46 0.98
CA ASN A 672 35.38 -32.68 2.10
C ASN A 672 35.58 -31.59 3.16
N LEU A 673 34.56 -30.79 3.43
CA LEU A 673 34.51 -29.88 4.57
C LEU A 673 33.64 -30.51 5.67
N THR A 674 34.24 -30.71 6.84
CA THR A 674 33.52 -31.17 8.05
C THR A 674 33.29 -30.01 8.99
N LEU A 675 32.03 -29.72 9.30
CA LEU A 675 31.65 -28.77 10.33
C LEU A 675 31.35 -29.54 11.62
N ALA A 676 32.04 -29.21 12.70
CA ALA A 676 31.96 -29.90 13.98
C ALA A 676 31.74 -28.91 15.14
N THR A 677 31.09 -29.36 16.22
CA THR A 677 30.78 -28.50 17.37
C THR A 677 31.35 -29.07 18.67
N THR A 678 31.60 -28.16 19.61
CA THR A 678 31.85 -28.48 21.03
C THR A 678 30.99 -27.55 21.87
N GLY A 679 30.06 -28.12 22.66
CA GLY A 679 28.85 -27.40 23.07
C GLY A 679 27.78 -27.41 21.98
N GLU A 680 26.62 -26.80 22.23
CA GLU A 680 25.47 -26.86 21.33
C GLU A 680 25.37 -25.63 20.41
N GLY A 681 25.03 -25.87 19.15
CA GLY A 681 24.86 -24.86 18.11
C GLY A 681 24.94 -25.45 16.70
N SER A 682 24.64 -24.62 15.71
CA SER A 682 24.64 -24.95 14.28
C SER A 682 25.52 -23.96 13.50
N PHE A 683 25.42 -23.97 12.17
CA PHE A 683 26.18 -23.08 11.29
C PHE A 683 25.26 -22.34 10.32
N ARG A 684 25.70 -21.18 9.82
CA ARG A 684 25.40 -20.76 8.45
C ARG A 684 26.69 -20.84 7.62
N PHE A 685 26.64 -21.51 6.48
CA PHE A 685 27.75 -21.61 5.54
C PHE A 685 27.28 -21.03 4.21
N ALA A 686 27.95 -19.97 3.73
CA ALA A 686 27.44 -19.11 2.64
C ALA A 686 25.99 -18.65 2.88
N GLY A 687 25.66 -18.27 4.12
CA GLY A 687 24.31 -17.87 4.57
C GLY A 687 23.33 -19.02 4.87
N VAL A 688 23.55 -20.21 4.32
CA VAL A 688 22.63 -21.37 4.44
C VAL A 688 22.80 -22.08 5.77
N LYS A 689 21.70 -22.32 6.51
CA LYS A 689 21.76 -23.04 7.78
C LYS A 689 22.14 -24.51 7.58
N LEU A 690 23.24 -24.95 8.21
CA LEU A 690 23.70 -26.33 8.24
C LEU A 690 23.91 -26.80 9.69
N GLU A 691 23.66 -28.08 9.94
CA GLU A 691 24.06 -28.74 11.20
C GLU A 691 25.50 -29.29 11.11
N ALA A 692 26.02 -29.85 12.20
CA ALA A 692 27.35 -30.46 12.22
C ALA A 692 27.42 -31.72 11.33
N GLN A 693 28.08 -31.62 10.18
CA GLN A 693 28.15 -32.67 9.15
C GLN A 693 29.40 -32.54 8.25
N THR A 694 29.67 -33.56 7.44
CA THR A 694 30.68 -33.53 6.37
C THR A 694 29.99 -33.43 5.00
N PHE A 695 30.41 -32.47 4.17
CA PHE A 695 29.90 -32.27 2.82
C PHE A 695 31.00 -31.84 1.83
N LYS A 696 30.68 -31.73 0.53
CA LYS A 696 31.60 -31.25 -0.50
C LYS A 696 31.46 -29.75 -0.73
N ALA A 697 32.58 -29.02 -0.72
CA ALA A 697 32.66 -27.59 -1.01
C ALA A 697 33.93 -27.26 -1.81
N PHE A 698 33.99 -26.06 -2.39
CA PHE A 698 35.07 -25.68 -3.32
C PHE A 698 36.32 -25.16 -2.59
N GLU A 699 37.50 -25.66 -2.97
CA GLU A 699 38.80 -25.24 -2.41
C GLU A 699 39.20 -23.81 -2.83
N ASP A 700 40.09 -23.17 -2.07
CA ASP A 700 40.67 -21.83 -2.29
C ASP A 700 39.63 -20.71 -2.59
N THR A 701 38.36 -20.95 -2.27
CA THR A 701 37.24 -20.05 -2.56
C THR A 701 36.85 -19.31 -1.28
N PRO A 702 36.91 -17.96 -1.23
CA PRO A 702 36.50 -17.19 -0.06
C PRO A 702 35.06 -17.52 0.34
N THR A 703 34.86 -17.92 1.60
CA THR A 703 33.55 -18.38 2.07
C THR A 703 33.20 -17.74 3.40
N GLU A 704 32.03 -17.10 3.47
CA GLU A 704 31.43 -16.67 4.72
C GLU A 704 30.96 -17.89 5.52
N ILE A 705 31.33 -17.95 6.80
CA ILE A 705 30.81 -18.93 7.74
C ILE A 705 30.45 -18.25 9.07
N GLU A 706 29.32 -18.65 9.64
CA GLU A 706 28.85 -18.21 10.95
C GLU A 706 28.58 -19.42 11.85
N ALA A 707 29.14 -19.42 13.05
CA ALA A 707 28.82 -20.36 14.11
C ALA A 707 27.64 -19.81 14.93
N ILE A 708 26.46 -20.37 14.74
CA ILE A 708 25.23 -19.99 15.43
C ILE A 708 25.14 -20.78 16.74
N PRO A 709 25.20 -20.12 17.92
CA PRO A 709 25.02 -20.82 19.18
C PRO A 709 23.60 -21.37 19.30
N ALA A 710 23.43 -22.53 19.92
CA ALA A 710 22.11 -22.91 20.43
C ALA A 710 21.70 -21.91 21.52
N PRO A 711 20.40 -21.68 21.75
CA PRO A 711 19.93 -20.82 22.84
C PRO A 711 20.61 -21.15 24.18
N GLY A 712 21.02 -20.13 24.94
CA GLY A 712 21.73 -20.30 26.21
C GLY A 712 23.20 -20.76 26.07
N PHE A 713 23.71 -20.87 24.85
CA PHE A 713 25.14 -20.89 24.57
C PHE A 713 25.53 -19.58 23.87
N ARG A 714 26.81 -19.23 23.96
CA ARG A 714 27.48 -18.22 23.16
C ARG A 714 28.64 -18.84 22.40
N PHE A 715 28.94 -18.30 21.22
CA PHE A 715 30.16 -18.64 20.51
C PHE A 715 31.37 -18.17 21.31
N LYS A 716 32.35 -19.05 21.48
CA LYS A 716 33.56 -18.78 22.26
C LYS A 716 34.78 -18.56 21.36
N ARG A 717 34.95 -19.41 20.34
CA ARG A 717 35.99 -19.36 19.30
C ARG A 717 35.80 -20.51 18.29
N TRP A 718 36.45 -20.42 17.14
CA TRP A 718 36.78 -21.59 16.34
C TRP A 718 37.99 -22.34 16.94
N VAL A 719 38.21 -23.60 16.54
CA VAL A 719 39.40 -24.37 16.93
C VAL A 719 40.61 -24.05 16.05
N ASP A 720 40.42 -24.08 14.73
CA ASP A 720 41.47 -24.05 13.70
C ASP A 720 41.28 -22.90 12.68
N LEU A 721 40.60 -21.83 13.09
CA LEU A 721 40.27 -20.65 12.27
C LEU A 721 40.31 -19.37 13.13
N ASP A 722 40.79 -18.27 12.58
CA ASP A 722 40.76 -16.95 13.22
C ASP A 722 39.50 -16.16 12.81
N GLY A 723 38.89 -15.45 13.76
CA GLY A 723 37.73 -14.59 13.52
C GLY A 723 36.68 -14.63 14.62
N GLY A 724 35.59 -13.89 14.40
CA GLY A 724 34.39 -13.90 15.25
C GLY A 724 33.50 -15.11 14.99
N ALA A 725 32.28 -15.08 15.55
CA ALA A 725 31.26 -16.09 15.30
C ALA A 725 30.97 -16.17 13.79
N LYS A 726 30.77 -15.01 13.15
CA LYS A 726 30.78 -14.79 11.71
C LYS A 726 32.19 -14.39 11.25
N THR A 727 32.70 -15.04 10.21
CA THR A 727 34.03 -14.78 9.62
C THR A 727 34.07 -15.23 8.14
N VAL A 728 35.17 -14.94 7.43
CA VAL A 728 35.41 -15.42 6.05
C VAL A 728 36.68 -16.26 6.03
N PHE A 729 36.63 -17.43 5.39
CA PHE A 729 37.75 -18.38 5.35
C PHE A 729 38.00 -18.96 3.95
N LYS A 730 39.10 -19.73 3.84
CA LYS A 730 39.44 -20.61 2.71
C LYS A 730 39.98 -21.93 3.25
N PHE A 731 39.89 -22.99 2.45
CA PHE A 731 40.48 -24.30 2.76
C PHE A 731 41.04 -24.97 1.50
N ILE A 732 41.90 -25.97 1.68
CA ILE A 732 42.58 -26.74 0.62
C ILE A 732 42.66 -28.20 1.11
N GLY A 733 42.20 -29.14 0.30
CA GLY A 733 42.02 -30.54 0.69
C GLY A 733 41.00 -30.77 1.81
N ASP A 734 40.81 -32.03 2.19
CA ASP A 734 39.84 -32.43 3.20
C ASP A 734 40.13 -31.78 4.56
N THR A 735 39.15 -30.99 5.06
CA THR A 735 39.33 -30.03 6.16
C THR A 735 38.22 -30.20 7.20
N THR A 736 38.53 -29.98 8.48
CA THR A 736 37.54 -29.88 9.57
C THR A 736 37.59 -28.49 10.20
N LEU A 737 36.44 -27.83 10.32
CA LEU A 737 36.26 -26.63 11.13
C LEU A 737 35.43 -26.97 12.36
N THR A 738 36.00 -26.76 13.54
CA THR A 738 35.26 -26.95 14.80
C THR A 738 34.89 -25.60 15.41
N ALA A 739 33.61 -25.35 15.64
CA ALA A 739 33.13 -24.26 16.49
C ALA A 739 33.09 -24.70 17.96
N HIS A 740 33.56 -23.83 18.86
CA HIS A 740 33.40 -24.01 20.30
C HIS A 740 32.36 -23.03 20.83
N PHE A 741 31.26 -23.58 21.30
CA PHE A 741 30.21 -22.90 22.05
C PHE A 741 30.43 -23.11 23.55
N SER A 742 29.97 -22.19 24.38
CA SER A 742 29.97 -22.33 25.84
C SER A 742 28.71 -21.72 26.43
N PRO A 743 28.19 -22.21 27.57
CA PRO A 743 27.03 -21.62 28.21
C PRO A 743 27.13 -20.11 28.35
N ASP A 744 26.03 -19.43 28.03
CA ASP A 744 25.85 -18.01 28.20
C ASP A 744 25.11 -17.69 29.51
N SER A 745 25.11 -16.43 29.91
CA SER A 745 24.47 -15.96 31.16
C SER A 745 23.14 -15.24 30.95
N SER A 746 22.62 -15.18 29.71
CA SER A 746 21.27 -14.70 29.42
C SER A 746 20.20 -15.68 29.94
N THR A 747 19.15 -15.15 30.55
CA THR A 747 18.11 -15.96 31.20
C THR A 747 17.08 -16.41 30.17
N LYS A 748 17.03 -17.70 29.83
CA LYS A 748 15.95 -18.25 29.01
C LYS A 748 14.63 -18.26 29.76
N LEU A 749 13.55 -18.00 29.04
CA LEU A 749 12.20 -18.33 29.51
C LEU A 749 11.33 -18.72 28.31
N SER A 750 10.99 -20.01 28.18
CA SER A 750 10.27 -20.56 27.03
C SER A 750 9.34 -21.69 27.47
N GLY A 751 8.26 -21.95 26.72
CA GLY A 751 7.33 -23.05 27.00
C GLY A 751 6.35 -22.78 28.15
N THR A 752 5.75 -23.84 28.71
CA THR A 752 4.70 -23.72 29.73
C THR A 752 5.26 -23.58 31.16
N LEU A 753 4.82 -22.54 31.88
CA LEU A 753 5.16 -22.36 33.29
C LEU A 753 4.55 -23.46 34.17
N LEU A 754 5.37 -24.01 35.08
CA LEU A 754 4.97 -25.11 35.98
C LEU A 754 4.45 -24.63 37.35
N SER A 755 4.65 -23.36 37.68
CA SER A 755 4.23 -22.70 38.91
C SER A 755 4.31 -21.18 38.72
N ASP A 756 3.82 -20.42 39.71
CA ASP A 756 4.05 -18.97 39.78
C ASP A 756 5.54 -18.63 39.59
N LEU A 757 5.80 -17.55 38.84
CA LEU A 757 7.14 -17.08 38.50
C LEU A 757 7.23 -15.56 38.66
N THR A 758 8.35 -15.06 39.17
CA THR A 758 8.68 -13.64 39.21
C THR A 758 9.97 -13.39 38.44
N LEU A 759 9.92 -12.45 37.49
CA LEU A 759 11.06 -12.00 36.70
C LEU A 759 11.62 -10.71 37.31
N ASN A 760 12.94 -10.64 37.49
CA ASN A 760 13.63 -9.56 38.20
C ASN A 760 14.65 -8.87 37.28
N PRO A 761 14.91 -7.56 37.45
CA PRO A 761 15.79 -6.81 36.53
C PRO A 761 17.24 -7.29 36.52
N GLU A 762 17.74 -7.90 37.60
CA GLU A 762 19.10 -8.46 37.67
C GLU A 762 19.35 -9.65 36.73
N ASP A 763 18.29 -10.34 36.30
CA ASP A 763 18.32 -11.47 35.38
C ASP A 763 18.00 -11.07 33.92
N SER A 764 17.73 -9.77 33.69
CA SER A 764 17.30 -9.18 32.40
C SER A 764 18.48 -9.03 31.41
N PRO A 765 18.28 -9.18 30.08
CA PRO A 765 17.03 -9.51 29.40
C PRO A 765 16.70 -11.01 29.45
N TYR A 766 15.40 -11.31 29.50
CA TYR A 766 14.88 -12.67 29.33
C TYR A 766 14.69 -12.97 27.84
N ILE A 767 15.26 -14.07 27.35
CA ILE A 767 15.18 -14.46 25.94
C ILE A 767 14.12 -15.55 25.77
N ILE A 768 13.11 -15.28 24.93
CA ILE A 768 11.94 -16.11 24.69
C ILE A 768 12.06 -16.78 23.33
N THR A 769 12.27 -18.11 23.32
CA THR A 769 12.68 -18.86 22.11
C THR A 769 11.63 -19.86 21.62
N GLU A 770 10.58 -20.10 22.41
CA GLU A 770 9.41 -20.92 22.10
C GLU A 770 8.23 -20.24 22.82
N ASP A 771 6.98 -20.43 22.34
CA ASP A 771 5.79 -19.78 22.91
C ASP A 771 5.78 -19.88 24.46
N LEU A 772 5.80 -18.75 25.15
CA LEU A 772 5.76 -18.69 26.61
C LEU A 772 4.30 -18.79 27.05
N ILE A 773 3.95 -19.87 27.73
CA ILE A 773 2.57 -20.18 28.12
C ILE A 773 2.41 -20.05 29.63
N VAL A 774 1.53 -19.16 30.07
CA VAL A 774 1.11 -18.97 31.46
C VAL A 774 -0.24 -19.70 31.66
N PRO A 775 -0.26 -20.95 32.15
CA PRO A 775 -1.48 -21.75 32.22
C PRO A 775 -2.42 -21.29 33.34
N THR A 776 -3.68 -21.71 33.27
CA THR A 776 -4.70 -21.41 34.28
C THR A 776 -4.27 -21.83 35.69
N GLY A 777 -4.38 -20.90 36.63
CA GLY A 777 -3.93 -21.10 38.02
C GLY A 777 -2.45 -20.77 38.29
N THR A 778 -1.72 -20.27 37.29
CA THR A 778 -0.33 -19.78 37.40
C THR A 778 -0.24 -18.28 37.15
N THR A 779 0.59 -17.58 37.92
CA THR A 779 0.89 -16.14 37.80
C THR A 779 2.30 -15.92 37.26
N LEU A 780 2.43 -15.15 36.18
CA LEU A 780 3.70 -14.54 35.77
C LEU A 780 3.75 -13.09 36.27
N SER A 781 4.72 -12.77 37.11
CA SER A 781 4.97 -11.41 37.61
C SER A 781 6.28 -10.85 37.05
N ILE A 782 6.27 -9.61 36.57
CA ILE A 782 7.39 -8.98 35.86
C ILE A 782 7.69 -7.63 36.53
N LYS A 783 8.87 -7.52 37.14
CA LYS A 783 9.29 -6.35 37.94
C LYS A 783 9.74 -5.15 37.07
N PRO A 784 9.85 -3.93 37.64
CA PRO A 784 10.35 -2.76 36.91
C PRO A 784 11.69 -3.03 36.21
N GLY A 785 11.92 -2.40 35.05
CA GLY A 785 13.18 -2.48 34.31
C GLY A 785 13.49 -3.83 33.65
N VAL A 786 12.56 -4.79 33.68
CA VAL A 786 12.72 -6.08 33.00
C VAL A 786 12.43 -5.94 31.50
N THR A 787 13.27 -6.58 30.67
CA THR A 787 13.07 -6.68 29.22
C THR A 787 12.84 -8.15 28.84
N LEU A 788 11.79 -8.41 28.05
CA LEU A 788 11.59 -9.69 27.35
C LEU A 788 11.93 -9.49 25.86
N GLN A 789 12.77 -10.38 25.32
CA GLN A 789 13.20 -10.39 23.93
C GLN A 789 12.70 -11.66 23.25
N PHE A 790 11.74 -11.50 22.34
CA PHE A 790 11.06 -12.58 21.64
C PHE A 790 11.72 -12.87 20.29
N GLN A 791 11.94 -14.14 19.98
CA GLN A 791 12.39 -14.53 18.64
C GLN A 791 11.24 -14.45 17.61
N SER A 792 11.58 -14.47 16.32
CA SER A 792 10.60 -14.28 15.24
C SER A 792 9.42 -15.26 15.35
N GLY A 793 8.19 -14.73 15.25
CA GLY A 793 6.94 -15.51 15.35
C GLY A 793 6.61 -16.14 16.72
N ILE A 794 7.39 -15.88 17.78
CA ILE A 794 7.15 -16.43 19.13
C ILE A 794 6.14 -15.57 19.90
N ASN A 795 5.28 -16.21 20.71
CA ASN A 795 4.13 -15.57 21.39
C ASN A 795 4.27 -15.60 22.93
N LEU A 796 3.52 -14.74 23.60
CA LEU A 796 3.21 -14.84 25.04
C LEU A 796 1.72 -15.16 25.19
N ARG A 797 1.38 -16.32 25.76
CA ARG A 797 0.02 -16.86 25.80
C ARG A 797 -0.44 -17.07 27.24
N VAL A 798 -1.56 -16.46 27.63
CA VAL A 798 -1.97 -16.34 29.03
C VAL A 798 -3.39 -16.87 29.25
N SER A 799 -3.51 -18.03 29.89
CA SER A 799 -4.78 -18.55 30.45
C SER A 799 -4.83 -18.48 31.99
N GLY A 800 -3.72 -18.07 32.61
CA GLY A 800 -3.58 -17.76 34.04
C GLY A 800 -3.64 -16.26 34.31
N THR A 801 -2.65 -15.73 35.04
CA THR A 801 -2.53 -14.32 35.40
C THR A 801 -1.22 -13.71 34.92
N LEU A 802 -1.25 -12.54 34.28
CA LEU A 802 -0.06 -11.71 34.02
C LEU A 802 -0.06 -10.47 34.93
N ARG A 803 1.09 -10.15 35.52
CA ARG A 803 1.35 -8.93 36.29
C ARG A 803 2.59 -8.24 35.78
N VAL A 804 2.44 -7.10 35.10
CA VAL A 804 3.55 -6.23 34.73
C VAL A 804 3.57 -5.03 35.69
N GLU A 805 4.66 -4.91 36.44
CA GLU A 805 4.84 -3.95 37.53
C GLU A 805 5.85 -2.86 37.16
N GLY A 806 5.84 -2.36 35.92
CA GLY A 806 6.72 -1.27 35.49
C GLY A 806 6.42 0.05 36.20
N THR A 807 7.34 1.02 36.06
CA THR A 807 7.17 2.40 36.54
C THR A 807 7.49 3.43 35.44
N SER A 808 7.22 4.71 35.70
CA SER A 808 7.59 5.82 34.82
C SER A 808 9.09 5.90 34.53
N GLU A 809 9.92 5.60 35.53
CA GLU A 809 11.37 5.62 35.49
C GLU A 809 11.97 4.29 35.00
N GLU A 810 11.34 3.17 35.37
CA GLU A 810 11.78 1.80 35.04
C GLU A 810 10.62 1.05 34.36
N LYS A 811 10.30 1.44 33.12
CA LYS A 811 9.35 0.72 32.25
C LYS A 811 9.74 -0.75 32.09
N VAL A 812 8.76 -1.62 31.83
CA VAL A 812 8.99 -2.96 31.29
C VAL A 812 8.96 -2.90 29.77
N GLU A 813 9.77 -3.71 29.09
CA GLU A 813 9.84 -3.76 27.63
C GLU A 813 9.54 -5.17 27.10
N PHE A 814 8.57 -5.30 26.18
CA PHE A 814 8.38 -6.49 25.34
C PHE A 814 8.74 -6.14 23.89
N LYS A 815 9.77 -6.79 23.33
CA LYS A 815 10.25 -6.48 21.97
C LYS A 815 10.91 -7.68 21.27
N GLY A 816 11.21 -7.52 19.98
CA GLY A 816 11.98 -8.52 19.23
C GLY A 816 13.43 -8.67 19.69
N ASP A 817 13.95 -9.89 19.77
CA ASP A 817 15.40 -10.17 19.80
C ASP A 817 16.00 -9.57 18.52
N ARG A 818 16.86 -8.54 18.71
CA ARG A 818 17.50 -7.76 17.64
C ARG A 818 16.53 -7.12 16.62
N GLY A 819 15.31 -6.79 17.05
CA GLY A 819 14.29 -6.16 16.20
C GLY A 819 13.52 -7.13 15.30
N ALA A 820 13.57 -8.44 15.57
CA ALA A 820 12.71 -9.40 14.89
C ALA A 820 11.21 -9.11 15.14
N ILE A 821 10.38 -9.28 14.11
CA ILE A 821 8.92 -9.26 14.29
C ILE A 821 8.52 -10.54 15.05
N TRP A 822 8.04 -10.39 16.28
CA TRP A 822 7.55 -11.51 17.09
C TRP A 822 6.04 -11.68 16.91
N GLY A 823 5.45 -12.67 17.57
CA GLY A 823 3.99 -12.90 17.58
C GLY A 823 3.26 -11.83 18.41
N GLY A 824 2.26 -12.26 19.16
CA GLY A 824 1.47 -11.38 20.03
C GLY A 824 1.42 -11.84 21.49
N LEU A 825 0.83 -10.97 22.32
CA LEU A 825 0.35 -11.29 23.66
C LEU A 825 -1.13 -11.70 23.57
N SER A 826 -1.45 -12.98 23.75
CA SER A 826 -2.83 -13.48 23.78
C SER A 826 -3.31 -13.79 25.21
N PHE A 827 -4.47 -13.26 25.58
CA PHE A 827 -5.21 -13.65 26.79
C PHE A 827 -6.31 -14.66 26.40
N GLU A 828 -6.06 -15.93 26.73
CA GLU A 828 -6.82 -17.08 26.22
C GLU A 828 -7.76 -17.61 27.31
N LYS A 829 -8.91 -16.95 27.47
CA LYS A 829 -10.00 -17.27 28.41
C LYS A 829 -9.55 -17.35 29.88
N THR A 830 -8.90 -16.29 30.34
CA THR A 830 -8.37 -16.15 31.70
C THR A 830 -9.47 -16.19 32.77
N THR A 831 -9.22 -16.89 33.87
CA THR A 831 -10.16 -16.93 35.03
C THR A 831 -9.80 -15.94 36.15
N THR A 832 -8.84 -15.05 35.90
CA THR A 832 -8.24 -14.13 36.87
C THR A 832 -7.80 -12.83 36.19
N PRO A 833 -8.13 -11.64 36.73
CA PRO A 833 -7.71 -10.37 36.13
C PRO A 833 -6.19 -10.22 36.05
N SER A 834 -5.69 -9.85 34.88
CA SER A 834 -4.30 -9.47 34.64
C SER A 834 -4.12 -7.95 34.73
N ILE A 835 -2.93 -7.48 35.12
CA ILE A 835 -2.64 -6.05 35.29
C ILE A 835 -1.29 -5.71 34.65
N LEU A 836 -1.28 -4.74 33.74
CA LEU A 836 -0.11 -4.26 33.03
C LEU A 836 0.12 -2.79 33.38
N ASN A 837 1.29 -2.43 33.89
CA ASN A 837 1.66 -1.05 34.20
C ASN A 837 2.99 -0.69 33.53
N HIS A 838 3.04 0.48 32.87
CA HIS A 838 4.24 1.04 32.24
C HIS A 838 4.98 0.04 31.32
N LEU A 839 4.23 -0.60 30.43
CA LEU A 839 4.76 -1.52 29.42
C LEU A 839 5.01 -0.77 28.11
N SER A 840 6.25 -0.80 27.62
CA SER A 840 6.59 -0.50 26.23
C SER A 840 6.53 -1.79 25.41
N LEU A 841 5.80 -1.76 24.30
CA LEU A 841 5.62 -2.90 23.39
C LEU A 841 6.01 -2.49 21.96
N ARG A 842 6.88 -3.28 21.32
CA ARG A 842 7.44 -3.01 19.99
C ARG A 842 7.60 -4.28 19.17
N ASN A 843 7.51 -4.16 17.85
CA ASN A 843 7.77 -5.21 16.85
C ASN A 843 6.87 -6.46 17.03
N ALA A 844 5.71 -6.29 17.65
CA ALA A 844 4.72 -7.35 17.84
C ALA A 844 3.79 -7.43 16.62
N SER A 845 3.38 -8.65 16.26
CA SER A 845 2.42 -8.86 15.17
C SER A 845 1.06 -9.33 15.70
N ARG A 846 0.76 -10.62 15.60
CA ARG A 846 -0.53 -11.23 15.94
C ARG A 846 -0.32 -12.43 16.84
N GLY A 847 -1.32 -12.77 17.66
CA GLY A 847 -1.27 -13.95 18.51
C GLY A 847 -1.30 -15.25 17.70
N LYS A 848 -0.99 -16.38 18.36
CA LYS A 848 -0.73 -17.69 17.73
C LYS A 848 -1.81 -18.22 16.77
N ASN A 849 -3.05 -17.73 16.91
CA ASN A 849 -4.10 -17.86 15.90
C ASN A 849 -4.59 -16.45 15.51
N PRO A 850 -4.15 -15.89 14.37
CA PRO A 850 -4.54 -14.54 13.94
C PRO A 850 -6.04 -14.30 13.74
N LEU A 851 -6.86 -15.35 13.56
CA LEU A 851 -8.32 -15.22 13.42
C LEU A 851 -9.05 -15.02 14.75
N ILE A 852 -8.38 -15.25 15.87
CA ILE A 852 -8.90 -15.08 17.25
C ILE A 852 -8.12 -14.00 17.99
N TYR A 853 -6.84 -13.82 17.64
CA TYR A 853 -5.91 -12.90 18.26
C TYR A 853 -5.25 -12.00 17.18
N PRO A 854 -6.03 -11.11 16.53
CA PRO A 854 -5.61 -10.37 15.32
C PRO A 854 -4.64 -9.20 15.59
N SER A 855 -4.35 -8.90 16.85
CA SER A 855 -3.61 -7.72 17.29
C SER A 855 -2.47 -8.05 18.26
N ALA A 856 -1.51 -7.13 18.37
CA ALA A 856 -0.29 -7.22 19.14
C ALA A 856 -0.52 -7.54 20.63
N ILE A 857 -1.56 -6.95 21.24
CA ILE A 857 -2.21 -7.50 22.42
C ILE A 857 -3.64 -7.88 22.03
N SER A 858 -4.01 -9.14 22.29
CA SER A 858 -5.34 -9.67 22.03
C SER A 858 -5.91 -10.40 23.25
N GLY A 859 -7.23 -10.35 23.47
CA GLY A 859 -7.86 -11.12 24.55
C GLY A 859 -9.25 -11.66 24.21
N LEU A 860 -9.58 -12.84 24.73
CA LEU A 860 -10.88 -13.50 24.58
C LEU A 860 -11.37 -13.98 25.96
N ASP A 861 -12.59 -13.58 26.34
CA ASP A 861 -13.20 -13.83 27.66
C ASP A 861 -12.23 -13.48 28.82
N ALA A 862 -11.67 -12.27 28.81
CA ALA A 862 -10.56 -11.89 29.69
C ALA A 862 -10.79 -10.59 30.49
N ASP A 863 -10.32 -10.57 31.73
CA ASP A 863 -10.28 -9.36 32.56
C ASP A 863 -8.86 -8.78 32.55
N ILE A 864 -8.70 -7.51 32.14
CA ILE A 864 -7.40 -6.85 32.03
C ILE A 864 -7.44 -5.38 32.42
N GLU A 865 -6.46 -4.95 33.23
CA GLU A 865 -6.17 -3.53 33.47
C GLU A 865 -4.81 -3.17 32.85
N MET A 866 -4.76 -2.06 32.14
CA MET A 866 -3.64 -1.60 31.32
C MET A 866 -3.41 -0.11 31.58
N ASN A 867 -2.36 0.23 32.34
CA ASN A 867 -2.03 1.60 32.74
C ASN A 867 -0.68 2.03 32.14
N PHE A 868 -0.61 3.21 31.52
CA PHE A 868 0.61 3.77 30.94
C PHE A 868 1.29 2.84 29.90
N ILE A 869 0.50 2.17 29.07
CA ILE A 869 1.00 1.35 27.97
C ILE A 869 1.48 2.26 26.83
N ASP A 870 2.53 1.82 26.15
CA ASP A 870 3.23 2.53 25.08
C ASP A 870 3.40 1.56 23.91
N ILE A 871 2.47 1.59 22.95
CA ILE A 871 2.47 0.71 21.77
C ILE A 871 2.84 1.50 20.53
N GLY A 872 3.80 0.95 19.77
CA GLY A 872 4.19 1.41 18.45
C GLY A 872 4.91 0.29 17.69
N GLU A 873 5.27 0.53 16.42
CA GLU A 873 6.00 -0.45 15.59
C GLU A 873 5.36 -1.87 15.59
N SER A 874 4.02 -1.95 15.65
CA SER A 874 3.28 -3.20 15.88
C SER A 874 2.03 -3.27 15.00
N ARG A 875 1.61 -4.48 14.59
CA ARG A 875 0.56 -4.71 13.58
C ARG A 875 -0.82 -4.89 14.21
N GLY A 876 -1.60 -3.80 14.28
CA GLY A 876 -2.88 -3.75 15.00
C GLY A 876 -2.65 -3.72 16.51
N PRO A 877 -2.82 -2.59 17.22
CA PRO A 877 -2.42 -2.50 18.62
C PRO A 877 -3.18 -3.41 19.60
N LEU A 878 -4.51 -3.30 19.64
CA LEU A 878 -5.35 -3.88 20.71
C LEU A 878 -6.66 -4.48 20.16
N PHE A 879 -6.94 -5.75 20.48
CA PHE A 879 -8.24 -6.39 20.20
C PHE A 879 -8.76 -7.18 21.40
N PHE A 880 -10.02 -7.01 21.76
CA PHE A 880 -10.63 -7.76 22.87
C PHE A 880 -12.04 -8.25 22.53
N GLN A 881 -12.35 -9.49 22.88
CA GLN A 881 -13.69 -10.06 22.75
C GLN A 881 -14.20 -10.61 24.09
N GLY A 882 -15.20 -9.96 24.67
CA GLY A 882 -15.76 -10.31 25.98
C GLY A 882 -14.85 -9.96 27.17
N GLY A 883 -15.37 -10.18 28.38
CA GLY A 883 -14.67 -9.86 29.63
C GLY A 883 -14.80 -8.38 30.05
N ASN A 884 -13.78 -7.86 30.76
CA ASN A 884 -13.74 -6.48 31.25
C ASN A 884 -12.36 -5.87 30.96
N ILE A 885 -12.31 -4.85 30.10
CA ILE A 885 -11.08 -4.20 29.63
C ILE A 885 -10.96 -2.81 30.27
N VAL A 886 -9.77 -2.44 30.73
CA VAL A 886 -9.49 -1.12 31.28
C VAL A 886 -8.16 -0.62 30.73
N LEU A 887 -8.17 0.40 29.89
CA LEU A 887 -7.00 1.06 29.31
C LEU A 887 -6.92 2.51 29.82
N ARG A 888 -5.79 2.92 30.41
CA ARG A 888 -5.63 4.23 31.04
C ARG A 888 -4.27 4.86 30.75
N ASP A 889 -4.26 6.18 30.59
CA ASP A 889 -3.05 7.03 30.52
C ASP A 889 -2.00 6.54 29.49
N SER A 890 -2.46 5.92 28.40
CA SER A 890 -1.65 5.16 27.46
C SER A 890 -1.47 5.87 26.10
N LEU A 891 -0.36 5.59 25.42
CA LEU A 891 -0.09 6.03 24.05
C LEU A 891 -0.20 4.84 23.09
N ILE A 892 -1.11 4.97 22.11
CA ILE A 892 -1.34 3.99 21.06
C ILE A 892 -1.05 4.66 19.72
N THR A 893 0.10 4.35 19.13
CA THR A 893 0.45 4.75 17.77
C THR A 893 0.14 3.62 16.81
N ILE A 894 -0.59 3.91 15.74
CA ILE A 894 -0.94 2.93 14.71
C ILE A 894 -0.07 3.20 13.46
N PRO A 895 0.98 2.39 13.19
CA PRO A 895 1.89 2.63 12.07
C PRO A 895 1.46 1.96 10.74
N LEU A 896 0.34 1.22 10.76
CA LEU A 896 -0.22 0.40 9.67
C LEU A 896 -1.75 0.40 9.79
N THR A 897 -2.48 -0.34 8.97
CA THR A 897 -3.94 -0.56 9.13
C THR A 897 -4.32 -1.32 10.42
N GLY A 898 -5.51 -1.01 10.94
CA GLY A 898 -6.23 -1.76 11.99
C GLY A 898 -6.35 -1.01 13.32
N ASP A 899 -7.54 -1.05 13.90
CA ASP A 899 -8.00 -0.14 14.97
C ASP A 899 -7.05 0.00 16.17
N GLY A 900 -6.97 1.21 16.72
CA GLY A 900 -6.19 1.51 17.91
C GLY A 900 -6.67 0.74 19.15
N LEU A 901 -7.98 0.55 19.26
CA LEU A 901 -8.61 -0.34 20.24
C LEU A 901 -9.94 -0.86 19.71
N ASN A 902 -9.98 -2.14 19.35
CA ASN A 902 -11.20 -2.84 19.00
C ASN A 902 -11.71 -3.66 20.22
N VAL A 903 -12.96 -3.47 20.63
CA VAL A 903 -13.61 -4.25 21.71
C VAL A 903 -14.97 -4.76 21.27
N LYS A 904 -15.15 -6.09 21.25
CA LYS A 904 -16.41 -6.75 20.86
C LYS A 904 -17.01 -7.53 22.05
N GLN A 905 -18.10 -7.02 22.60
CA GLN A 905 -18.83 -7.51 23.77
C GLN A 905 -18.08 -7.37 25.11
N GLY A 906 -18.83 -7.32 26.21
CA GLY A 906 -18.29 -7.21 27.56
C GLY A 906 -18.37 -5.79 28.12
N ARG A 907 -17.33 -5.34 28.82
CA ARG A 907 -17.19 -3.97 29.34
C ARG A 907 -15.82 -3.38 28.97
N ALA A 908 -15.77 -2.06 28.76
CA ALA A 908 -14.51 -1.36 28.50
C ALA A 908 -14.46 0.06 29.12
N GLU A 909 -13.34 0.40 29.75
CA GLU A 909 -12.95 1.78 30.09
C GLU A 909 -11.70 2.18 29.28
N THR A 910 -11.77 3.27 28.50
CA THR A 910 -10.60 3.91 27.86
C THR A 910 -10.47 5.34 28.40
N LEU A 911 -9.46 5.63 29.21
CA LEU A 911 -9.34 6.89 29.96
C LEU A 911 -8.00 7.60 29.74
N ARG A 912 -8.01 8.89 29.36
CA ARG A 912 -6.80 9.74 29.18
C ARG A 912 -5.76 9.15 28.20
N CYS A 913 -6.22 8.38 27.22
CA CYS A 913 -5.35 7.77 26.22
C CYS A 913 -5.14 8.69 25.01
N THR A 914 -3.99 8.58 24.37
CA THR A 914 -3.69 9.25 23.09
C THR A 914 -3.61 8.23 21.98
N PHE A 915 -4.41 8.43 20.94
CA PHE A 915 -4.43 7.62 19.72
C PHE A 915 -3.92 8.46 18.55
N ILE A 916 -2.95 7.93 17.82
CA ILE A 916 -2.36 8.55 16.63
C ILE A 916 -2.61 7.62 15.45
N GLY A 917 -3.46 8.06 14.53
CA GLY A 917 -3.84 7.36 13.30
C GLY A 917 -2.86 7.57 12.15
N ASN A 918 -3.33 7.28 10.95
CA ASN A 918 -2.58 7.38 9.69
C ASN A 918 -3.57 7.48 8.48
N GLN A 919 -3.08 7.22 7.27
CA GLN A 919 -3.86 7.24 6.02
C GLN A 919 -4.34 5.85 5.56
N SER A 920 -4.11 4.79 6.32
CA SER A 920 -4.61 3.44 6.03
C SER A 920 -6.14 3.38 6.21
N PRO A 921 -6.88 2.75 5.29
CA PRO A 921 -8.34 2.64 5.39
C PRO A 921 -8.77 1.71 6.55
N ASP A 922 -10.07 1.76 6.86
CA ASP A 922 -10.75 0.90 7.85
C ASP A 922 -9.95 0.76 9.15
N THR A 923 -9.61 1.91 9.74
CA THR A 923 -8.76 2.02 10.93
C THR A 923 -9.38 3.04 11.88
N ASP A 924 -10.14 2.57 12.87
CA ASP A 924 -10.76 3.45 13.87
C ASP A 924 -9.79 3.70 15.04
N ALA A 925 -9.91 4.85 15.73
CA ALA A 925 -9.13 5.04 16.95
C ALA A 925 -9.64 4.11 18.07
N ILE A 926 -10.97 3.98 18.18
CA ILE A 926 -11.67 3.10 19.11
C ILE A 926 -12.95 2.57 18.42
N ASP A 927 -13.04 1.24 18.24
CA ASP A 927 -14.28 0.53 17.89
C ASP A 927 -14.82 -0.20 19.13
N TYR A 928 -16.02 0.16 19.57
CA TYR A 928 -16.77 -0.57 20.59
C TYR A 928 -18.04 -1.21 19.99
N ASP A 929 -18.03 -2.53 19.84
CA ASP A 929 -19.16 -3.39 19.45
C ASP A 929 -19.74 -4.09 20.69
N GLY A 930 -21.05 -4.06 20.91
CA GLY A 930 -21.74 -4.82 21.96
C GLY A 930 -21.31 -4.56 23.42
N VAL A 931 -20.57 -3.48 23.68
CA VAL A 931 -20.05 -3.10 25.01
C VAL A 931 -21.17 -2.56 25.90
N ILE A 932 -21.20 -2.98 27.16
CA ILE A 932 -22.19 -2.56 28.16
C ILE A 932 -21.49 -1.77 29.28
N ASP A 933 -22.09 -0.66 29.72
CA ASP A 933 -21.53 0.28 30.71
C ASP A 933 -20.15 0.86 30.31
N GLY A 934 -19.89 0.98 28.99
CA GLY A 934 -18.58 1.41 28.47
C GLY A 934 -18.26 2.90 28.73
N VAL A 935 -16.99 3.25 28.88
CA VAL A 935 -16.56 4.62 29.17
C VAL A 935 -15.35 5.01 28.33
N ILE A 936 -15.46 6.06 27.52
CA ILE A 936 -14.35 6.68 26.80
C ILE A 936 -14.20 8.12 27.31
N ARG A 937 -13.14 8.44 28.05
CA ARG A 937 -13.02 9.74 28.74
C ARG A 937 -11.63 10.38 28.63
N ASP A 938 -11.60 11.71 28.46
CA ASP A 938 -10.39 12.55 28.45
C ASP A 938 -9.35 12.14 27.37
N CYS A 939 -9.76 11.38 26.35
CA CYS A 939 -8.87 10.86 25.32
C CYS A 939 -8.59 11.88 24.22
N ARG A 940 -7.46 11.68 23.54
CA ARG A 940 -6.94 12.48 22.43
C ARG A 940 -6.87 11.62 21.17
N ILE A 941 -7.50 12.06 20.09
CA ILE A 941 -7.66 11.26 18.86
C ILE A 941 -7.30 12.14 17.65
N TYR A 942 -6.31 11.70 16.88
CA TYR A 942 -5.64 12.50 15.84
C TYR A 942 -5.39 11.75 14.53
N ASP A 943 -5.65 12.42 13.42
CA ASP A 943 -5.13 12.11 12.07
C ASP A 943 -5.56 10.72 11.55
N PHE A 944 -6.84 10.41 11.70
CA PHE A 944 -7.49 9.19 11.19
C PHE A 944 -8.03 9.47 9.79
N GLN A 945 -7.12 9.49 8.80
CA GLN A 945 -7.34 10.07 7.47
C GLN A 945 -7.68 9.07 6.36
N GLY A 946 -7.52 7.76 6.61
CA GLY A 946 -7.85 6.72 5.63
C GLY A 946 -9.34 6.63 5.32
N PHE A 947 -9.73 5.96 4.24
CA PHE A 947 -11.16 5.75 3.92
C PHE A 947 -11.89 5.03 5.06
N ASN A 948 -13.15 5.42 5.33
CA ASN A 948 -14.01 4.85 6.39
C ASN A 948 -13.27 4.70 7.73
N SER A 949 -12.69 5.79 8.23
CA SER A 949 -11.97 5.82 9.53
C SER A 949 -12.61 6.84 10.48
N ASP A 950 -13.14 6.34 11.60
CA ASP A 950 -13.81 7.12 12.63
C ASP A 950 -12.89 7.43 13.82
N GLY A 951 -13.16 8.57 14.47
CA GLY A 951 -12.52 8.91 15.73
C GLY A 951 -12.98 7.99 16.85
N ILE A 952 -14.27 7.68 16.90
CA ILE A 952 -14.87 6.64 17.73
C ILE A 952 -16.08 6.07 16.98
N ASP A 953 -16.08 4.79 16.58
CA ASP A 953 -17.33 4.08 16.27
C ASP A 953 -17.83 3.35 17.52
N ILE A 954 -19.07 3.64 17.90
CA ILE A 954 -19.87 2.79 18.76
C ILE A 954 -20.78 1.97 17.85
N GLY A 955 -20.33 0.74 17.55
CA GLY A 955 -20.94 -0.22 16.65
C GLY A 955 -22.27 -0.79 17.16
N GLU A 956 -22.43 -2.11 17.13
CA GLU A 956 -23.74 -2.76 17.29
C GLU A 956 -24.13 -2.97 18.76
N ALA A 957 -25.33 -2.55 19.14
CA ALA A 957 -25.98 -2.85 20.42
C ALA A 957 -25.16 -2.51 21.71
N CYS A 958 -24.33 -1.47 21.68
CA CYS A 958 -23.67 -0.94 22.88
C CYS A 958 -24.66 -0.24 23.82
N LEU A 959 -24.60 -0.51 25.12
CA LEU A 959 -25.62 -0.06 26.08
C LEU A 959 -25.02 0.73 27.25
N ASN A 960 -25.63 1.88 27.56
CA ASN A 960 -25.26 2.73 28.69
C ASN A 960 -23.82 3.26 28.64
N CYS A 961 -23.28 3.51 27.44
CA CYS A 961 -21.91 4.00 27.29
C CYS A 961 -21.81 5.54 27.46
N LEU A 962 -20.67 6.01 27.95
CA LEU A 962 -20.37 7.43 28.19
C LEU A 962 -19.09 7.85 27.46
N ILE A 963 -19.20 8.86 26.61
CA ILE A 963 -18.09 9.49 25.88
C ILE A 963 -17.93 10.92 26.41
N GLU A 964 -16.89 11.18 27.22
CA GLU A 964 -16.77 12.42 28.00
C GLU A 964 -15.40 13.12 27.90
N GLY A 965 -15.36 14.43 27.60
CA GLY A 965 -14.13 15.23 27.68
C GLY A 965 -13.05 14.93 26.63
N ASN A 966 -13.38 14.16 25.59
CA ASN A 966 -12.42 13.76 24.55
C ASN A 966 -12.20 14.89 23.53
N SER A 967 -11.02 14.91 22.92
CA SER A 967 -10.67 15.86 21.85
C SER A 967 -10.34 15.09 20.58
N ILE A 968 -11.14 15.30 19.52
CA ILE A 968 -11.16 14.51 18.29
C ILE A 968 -10.96 15.47 17.11
N PHE A 969 -9.91 15.21 16.32
CA PHE A 969 -9.49 16.11 15.24
C PHE A 969 -9.31 15.34 13.93
N TYR A 970 -10.10 15.71 12.92
CA TYR A 970 -10.03 15.25 11.51
C TYR A 970 -9.96 13.72 11.36
N SER A 971 -11.04 13.07 11.81
CA SER A 971 -11.43 11.78 11.23
C SER A 971 -11.97 12.02 9.82
N SER A 972 -11.57 11.18 8.86
CA SER A 972 -11.95 11.28 7.44
C SER A 972 -13.44 11.05 7.17
N ASP A 973 -14.13 10.33 8.04
CA ASP A 973 -15.56 10.06 7.94
C ASP A 973 -16.33 10.70 9.11
N LYS A 974 -16.32 10.10 10.31
CA LYS A 974 -17.07 10.59 11.48
C LYS A 974 -16.18 10.79 12.71
N GLY A 975 -16.32 11.93 13.38
CA GLY A 975 -15.62 12.19 14.65
C GLY A 975 -16.09 11.27 15.79
N VAL A 976 -17.40 11.15 15.96
CA VAL A 976 -18.04 10.11 16.78
C VAL A 976 -19.21 9.53 16.00
N SER A 977 -19.37 8.21 16.01
CA SER A 977 -20.53 7.57 15.41
C SER A 977 -21.17 6.53 16.34
N VAL A 978 -22.48 6.34 16.21
CA VAL A 978 -23.31 5.54 17.13
C VAL A 978 -24.33 4.77 16.31
N GLY A 979 -24.27 3.44 16.31
CA GLY A 979 -25.01 2.61 15.35
C GLY A 979 -25.87 1.50 15.93
N GLN A 980 -26.66 0.88 15.04
CA GLN A 980 -27.34 -0.41 15.21
C GLN A 980 -27.82 -0.73 16.64
N GLY A 981 -28.66 0.16 17.22
CA GLY A 981 -29.28 -0.02 18.54
C GLY A 981 -28.48 0.53 19.73
N SER A 982 -27.37 1.24 19.50
CA SER A 982 -26.46 1.70 20.54
C SER A 982 -26.95 2.94 21.30
N THR A 983 -26.83 2.93 22.63
CA THR A 983 -27.39 3.97 23.52
C THR A 983 -26.31 4.62 24.38
N ILE A 984 -25.97 5.88 24.06
CA ILE A 984 -24.79 6.56 24.65
C ILE A 984 -25.06 8.01 25.10
N ILE A 985 -24.22 8.50 25.99
CA ILE A 985 -24.18 9.90 26.46
C ILE A 985 -22.85 10.54 26.01
N LEU A 986 -22.89 11.69 25.37
CA LEU A 986 -21.75 12.43 24.83
C LEU A 986 -21.66 13.81 25.51
N LYS A 987 -20.60 14.06 26.29
CA LYS A 987 -20.44 15.28 27.11
C LYS A 987 -19.05 15.91 27.07
N ASN A 988 -18.95 17.23 27.03
CA ASN A 988 -17.67 17.97 27.12
C ASN A 988 -16.64 17.66 26.03
N ASN A 989 -17.04 17.07 24.90
CA ASN A 989 -16.10 16.70 23.83
C ASN A 989 -15.92 17.84 22.83
N LEU A 990 -14.67 18.02 22.38
CA LEU A 990 -14.29 18.89 21.28
C LEU A 990 -14.13 18.04 20.02
N ILE A 991 -14.86 18.37 18.95
CA ILE A 991 -14.83 17.66 17.67
C ILE A 991 -14.56 18.68 16.55
N VAL A 992 -13.48 18.47 15.80
CA VAL A 992 -12.95 19.49 14.87
C VAL A 992 -12.64 18.88 13.51
N GLY A 993 -13.11 19.53 12.44
CA GLY A 993 -12.67 19.25 11.06
C GLY A 993 -13.13 17.93 10.43
N CYS A 994 -13.94 17.12 11.13
CA CYS A 994 -14.49 15.88 10.59
C CYS A 994 -15.68 16.15 9.63
N PRO A 995 -15.82 15.44 8.48
CA PRO A 995 -16.95 15.62 7.57
C PRO A 995 -18.31 15.42 8.24
N LEU A 996 -18.45 14.41 9.11
CA LEU A 996 -19.49 14.36 10.14
C LEU A 996 -18.84 14.50 11.53
N GLY A 997 -19.30 15.44 12.34
CA GLY A 997 -18.88 15.54 13.74
C GLY A 997 -19.44 14.40 14.58
N ILE A 998 -20.76 14.22 14.53
CA ILE A 998 -21.50 13.18 15.25
C ILE A 998 -22.53 12.52 14.32
N ALA A 999 -22.48 11.19 14.20
CA ALA A 999 -23.43 10.40 13.41
C ALA A 999 -24.26 9.44 14.28
N VAL A 1000 -25.59 9.45 14.11
CA VAL A 1000 -26.52 8.53 14.80
C VAL A 1000 -27.25 7.69 13.75
N LYS A 1001 -26.91 6.40 13.72
CA LYS A 1001 -27.15 5.46 12.62
C LYS A 1001 -28.23 4.45 13.07
N ASP A 1002 -29.33 4.34 12.33
CA ASP A 1002 -30.42 3.36 12.50
C ASP A 1002 -31.32 3.51 13.75
N ALA A 1003 -32.45 2.79 13.79
CA ALA A 1003 -33.38 2.85 14.94
C ALA A 1003 -32.83 2.21 16.22
N ASP A 1004 -33.51 2.53 17.33
CA ASP A 1004 -33.12 2.27 18.72
C ASP A 1004 -31.77 2.88 19.15
N SER A 1005 -30.90 3.24 18.20
CA SER A 1005 -29.72 4.07 18.41
C SER A 1005 -30.09 5.45 18.97
N PHE A 1006 -29.52 5.80 20.12
CA PHE A 1006 -29.85 7.03 20.84
C PHE A 1006 -28.62 7.70 21.44
N ILE A 1007 -28.50 9.01 21.21
CA ILE A 1007 -27.49 9.86 21.83
C ILE A 1007 -28.11 11.01 22.63
N LEU A 1008 -27.54 11.29 23.80
CA LEU A 1008 -27.65 12.57 24.50
C LEU A 1008 -26.36 13.35 24.32
N VAL A 1009 -26.37 14.38 23.47
CA VAL A 1009 -25.28 15.33 23.24
C VAL A 1009 -25.50 16.51 24.18
N ASP A 1010 -24.63 16.71 25.16
CA ASP A 1010 -24.76 17.81 26.13
C ASP A 1010 -23.41 18.49 26.39
N GLN A 1011 -23.32 19.82 26.24
CA GLN A 1011 -22.07 20.58 26.42
C GLN A 1011 -20.93 20.07 25.52
N ASN A 1012 -21.12 20.02 24.21
CA ASN A 1012 -20.04 19.70 23.26
C ASN A 1012 -19.73 20.90 22.35
N THR A 1013 -18.53 20.98 21.79
CA THR A 1013 -18.14 22.02 20.83
C THR A 1013 -17.73 21.33 19.53
N LEU A 1014 -18.47 21.65 18.46
CA LEU A 1014 -18.21 21.16 17.11
C LEU A 1014 -17.74 22.33 16.25
N VAL A 1015 -16.59 22.18 15.57
CA VAL A 1015 -15.96 23.26 14.80
C VAL A 1015 -15.47 22.78 13.43
N ASN A 1016 -15.73 23.56 12.37
CA ASN A 1016 -15.33 23.27 10.99
C ASN A 1016 -15.77 21.88 10.47
N CYS A 1017 -16.79 21.25 11.07
CA CYS A 1017 -17.37 20.01 10.57
C CYS A 1017 -18.30 20.28 9.38
N GLY A 1018 -18.31 19.39 8.37
CA GLY A 1018 -19.26 19.46 7.26
C GLY A 1018 -20.71 19.39 7.77
N THR A 1019 -21.02 18.33 8.52
CA THR A 1019 -22.23 18.27 9.35
C THR A 1019 -21.88 18.12 10.83
N GLY A 1020 -22.47 18.95 11.69
CA GLY A 1020 -22.27 18.87 13.14
C GLY A 1020 -22.88 17.60 13.75
N VAL A 1021 -24.21 17.50 13.84
CA VAL A 1021 -24.91 16.25 14.20
C VAL A 1021 -25.83 15.79 13.08
N ALA A 1022 -25.65 14.55 12.63
CA ALA A 1022 -26.52 13.84 11.72
C ALA A 1022 -27.24 12.68 12.41
N ALA A 1023 -28.54 12.52 12.16
CA ALA A 1023 -29.29 11.31 12.52
C ALA A 1023 -30.03 10.76 11.29
N TYR A 1024 -29.77 9.51 10.93
CA TYR A 1024 -30.25 8.92 9.68
C TYR A 1024 -30.38 7.38 9.74
N GLU A 1025 -31.17 6.82 8.83
CA GLU A 1025 -31.16 5.40 8.48
C GLU A 1025 -29.90 5.08 7.64
N LYS A 1026 -28.93 4.35 8.21
CA LYS A 1026 -27.76 3.82 7.48
C LYS A 1026 -28.17 2.56 6.74
N ASN A 1027 -28.72 1.60 7.47
CA ASN A 1027 -29.18 0.31 6.97
C ASN A 1027 -30.65 0.41 6.56
N PHE A 1028 -30.93 0.32 5.26
CA PHE A 1028 -32.26 0.64 4.73
C PHE A 1028 -33.36 -0.23 5.34
N GLY A 1029 -34.42 0.40 5.83
CA GLY A 1029 -35.54 -0.24 6.50
C GLY A 1029 -35.31 -0.52 8.00
N SER A 1030 -34.15 -0.16 8.55
CA SER A 1030 -33.85 -0.25 9.98
C SER A 1030 -34.34 0.95 10.79
N GLY A 1031 -35.00 1.94 10.18
CA GLY A 1031 -35.45 3.17 10.83
C GLY A 1031 -34.30 4.14 11.15
N GLY A 1032 -34.60 5.24 11.83
CA GLY A 1032 -33.65 6.35 12.02
C GLY A 1032 -33.25 6.62 13.46
N GLY A 1033 -32.03 7.11 13.65
CA GLY A 1033 -31.45 7.42 14.96
C GLY A 1033 -32.12 8.59 15.68
N ARG A 1034 -31.89 8.70 16.99
CA ARG A 1034 -32.39 9.84 17.80
C ARG A 1034 -31.28 10.59 18.53
N ALA A 1035 -31.26 11.92 18.41
CA ALA A 1035 -30.43 12.79 19.25
C ALA A 1035 -31.26 13.76 20.10
N ILE A 1036 -30.83 13.96 21.34
CA ILE A 1036 -31.17 15.15 22.13
C ILE A 1036 -29.89 15.96 22.27
N ILE A 1037 -29.94 17.24 21.88
CA ILE A 1037 -28.78 18.14 21.84
C ILE A 1037 -29.04 19.33 22.76
N THR A 1038 -28.28 19.42 23.85
CA THR A 1038 -28.33 20.54 24.79
C THR A 1038 -26.99 21.23 24.93
N ASN A 1039 -27.03 22.52 25.26
CA ASN A 1039 -25.87 23.27 25.76
C ASN A 1039 -24.62 23.21 24.87
N SER A 1040 -24.74 22.96 23.56
CA SER A 1040 -23.60 22.69 22.66
C SER A 1040 -23.36 23.82 21.66
N ILE A 1041 -22.11 23.99 21.23
CA ILE A 1041 -21.69 24.95 20.19
C ILE A 1041 -21.54 24.24 18.85
N PHE A 1042 -22.04 24.88 17.80
CA PHE A 1042 -21.78 24.55 16.41
C PHE A 1042 -21.18 25.78 15.72
N SER A 1043 -19.86 25.80 15.56
CA SER A 1043 -19.12 26.95 15.04
C SER A 1043 -18.55 26.64 13.66
N ASN A 1044 -18.86 27.47 12.68
CA ASN A 1044 -18.38 27.34 11.30
C ASN A 1044 -18.64 25.93 10.69
N CYS A 1045 -19.68 25.22 11.13
CA CYS A 1045 -20.15 24.00 10.48
C CYS A 1045 -21.01 24.35 9.26
N GLU A 1046 -20.84 23.65 8.13
CA GLU A 1046 -21.63 23.91 6.92
C GLU A 1046 -23.12 23.62 7.16
N GLN A 1047 -23.41 22.49 7.81
CA GLN A 1047 -24.72 22.19 8.38
C GLN A 1047 -24.61 21.78 9.85
N ASN A 1048 -25.13 22.60 10.77
CA ASN A 1048 -25.07 22.30 12.19
C ASN A 1048 -25.79 21.00 12.60
N ILE A 1049 -27.01 20.80 12.09
CA ILE A 1049 -27.88 19.68 12.43
C ILE A 1049 -28.59 19.20 11.16
N THR A 1050 -28.62 17.89 10.91
CA THR A 1050 -29.45 17.26 9.87
C THR A 1050 -30.13 16.00 10.39
N ASN A 1051 -31.36 15.73 9.95
CA ASN A 1051 -31.99 14.43 10.15
C ASN A 1051 -32.94 14.07 9.01
N ASP A 1052 -33.05 12.78 8.72
CA ASP A 1052 -34.01 12.26 7.74
C ASP A 1052 -35.44 12.16 8.32
N SER A 1053 -36.38 11.61 7.54
CA SER A 1053 -37.78 11.43 7.92
C SER A 1053 -38.06 10.28 8.89
N PHE A 1054 -37.08 9.42 9.17
CA PHE A 1054 -37.19 8.29 10.10
C PHE A 1054 -36.56 8.60 11.47
N SER A 1055 -35.61 9.52 11.47
CA SER A 1055 -34.81 9.97 12.59
C SER A 1055 -35.46 11.14 13.32
N SER A 1056 -34.93 11.49 14.50
CA SER A 1056 -35.37 12.69 15.21
C SER A 1056 -34.28 13.37 16.01
N ILE A 1057 -34.13 14.67 15.82
CA ILE A 1057 -33.23 15.51 16.62
C ILE A 1057 -34.06 16.58 17.34
N THR A 1058 -33.72 16.85 18.60
CA THR A 1058 -34.25 17.98 19.37
C THR A 1058 -33.10 18.82 19.92
N ALA A 1059 -33.19 20.15 19.77
CA ALA A 1059 -32.14 21.08 20.16
C ALA A 1059 -32.67 22.15 21.12
N ALA A 1060 -32.02 22.32 22.28
CA ALA A 1060 -32.34 23.40 23.22
C ALA A 1060 -31.07 24.00 23.88
N TYR A 1061 -31.06 25.31 24.09
CA TYR A 1061 -29.96 26.06 24.72
C TYR A 1061 -28.58 25.86 24.06
N ASN A 1062 -28.56 25.58 22.76
CA ASN A 1062 -27.34 25.50 21.95
C ASN A 1062 -26.94 26.87 21.39
N LEU A 1063 -25.73 27.00 20.86
CA LEU A 1063 -25.30 28.17 20.10
C LEU A 1063 -24.79 27.73 18.71
N SER A 1064 -25.08 28.54 17.70
CA SER A 1064 -24.34 28.51 16.44
C SER A 1064 -24.08 29.92 15.94
N ASP A 1065 -23.02 30.09 15.16
CA ASP A 1065 -22.71 31.31 14.41
C ASP A 1065 -23.25 31.30 12.96
N THR A 1066 -23.34 30.12 12.32
CA THR A 1066 -23.76 29.98 10.90
C THR A 1066 -25.26 30.08 10.69
N THR A 1067 -26.08 29.27 11.36
CA THR A 1067 -27.53 29.14 11.07
C THR A 1067 -28.38 28.93 12.34
N PRO A 1068 -29.62 29.48 12.38
CA PRO A 1068 -30.45 29.42 13.58
C PRO A 1068 -31.03 28.01 13.82
N LEU A 1069 -30.65 27.41 14.95
CA LEU A 1069 -31.12 26.09 15.36
C LEU A 1069 -32.57 26.12 15.87
N LEU A 1070 -33.45 25.31 15.28
CA LEU A 1070 -34.84 25.19 15.72
C LEU A 1070 -34.95 24.57 17.12
N GLY A 1071 -35.82 25.13 17.96
CA GLY A 1071 -36.10 24.61 19.30
C GLY A 1071 -36.14 25.69 20.37
N THR A 1072 -35.76 25.35 21.61
CA THR A 1072 -35.93 26.23 22.78
C THR A 1072 -34.64 26.98 23.07
N GLN A 1073 -34.68 28.32 23.04
CA GLN A 1073 -33.60 29.20 23.54
C GLN A 1073 -32.21 28.97 22.90
N ASN A 1074 -32.15 28.40 21.69
CA ASN A 1074 -30.90 28.34 20.93
C ASN A 1074 -30.47 29.76 20.49
N LEU A 1075 -29.17 30.03 20.50
CA LEU A 1075 -28.57 31.30 20.12
C LEU A 1075 -28.02 31.25 18.69
N LEU A 1076 -28.21 32.33 17.93
CA LEU A 1076 -27.48 32.60 16.68
C LEU A 1076 -26.47 33.73 16.92
N ARG A 1077 -25.24 33.38 17.31
CA ARG A 1077 -24.16 34.29 17.70
C ARG A 1077 -22.80 33.64 17.46
N ASP A 1078 -21.82 34.48 17.15
CA ASP A 1078 -20.38 34.20 17.31
C ASP A 1078 -20.10 33.65 18.74
N PRO A 1079 -19.44 32.50 18.91
CA PRO A 1079 -19.06 31.97 20.22
C PRO A 1079 -17.97 32.80 20.93
N ILE A 1080 -17.22 33.63 20.19
CA ILE A 1080 -16.06 34.41 20.65
C ILE A 1080 -15.03 33.52 21.36
N PHE A 1081 -14.42 32.65 20.57
CA PHE A 1081 -13.27 31.82 20.95
C PHE A 1081 -11.99 32.65 21.13
N ALA A 1082 -11.01 32.09 21.85
CA ALA A 1082 -9.77 32.78 22.18
C ALA A 1082 -8.83 32.96 20.97
N GLU A 1083 -8.54 31.89 20.22
CA GLU A 1083 -7.66 31.90 19.04
C GLU A 1083 -8.00 30.70 18.12
N PRO A 1084 -9.17 30.70 17.45
CA PRO A 1084 -9.67 29.52 16.73
C PRO A 1084 -8.80 29.10 15.54
N ASP A 1085 -8.04 30.03 14.93
CA ASP A 1085 -7.07 29.74 13.87
C ASP A 1085 -5.89 28.88 14.37
N ALA A 1086 -5.61 28.90 15.69
CA ALA A 1086 -4.65 28.02 16.37
C ALA A 1086 -5.34 26.82 17.07
N LEU A 1087 -6.60 26.53 16.69
CA LEU A 1087 -7.51 25.57 17.32
C LEU A 1087 -7.78 25.82 18.82
N ASN A 1088 -7.60 27.07 19.29
CA ASN A 1088 -7.99 27.48 20.63
C ASN A 1088 -9.43 28.02 20.66
N PHE A 1089 -10.36 27.08 20.84
CA PHE A 1089 -11.79 27.26 21.03
C PHE A 1089 -12.19 27.49 22.51
N GLU A 1090 -11.27 27.90 23.39
CA GLU A 1090 -11.64 28.33 24.75
C GLU A 1090 -12.54 29.58 24.71
N LEU A 1091 -13.58 29.61 25.55
CA LEU A 1091 -14.51 30.75 25.60
C LEU A 1091 -13.89 31.99 26.27
N THR A 1092 -13.81 33.09 25.53
CA THR A 1092 -13.44 34.41 26.10
C THR A 1092 -14.43 34.87 27.17
N ALA A 1093 -14.07 35.88 27.97
CA ALA A 1093 -14.96 36.41 29.02
C ALA A 1093 -16.20 37.12 28.45
N GLU A 1094 -16.09 37.61 27.21
CA GLU A 1094 -17.09 38.32 26.43
C GLU A 1094 -18.08 37.37 25.71
N SER A 1095 -17.78 36.07 25.67
CA SER A 1095 -18.53 35.06 24.94
C SER A 1095 -20.02 35.00 25.31
N PRO A 1096 -20.95 35.03 24.33
CA PRO A 1096 -22.39 34.88 24.57
C PRO A 1096 -22.80 33.44 24.86
N ALA A 1097 -21.89 32.46 24.74
CA ALA A 1097 -22.09 31.10 25.22
C ALA A 1097 -21.96 31.00 26.75
N ARG A 1098 -21.25 31.92 27.40
CA ARG A 1098 -21.09 31.88 28.86
C ARG A 1098 -22.42 32.08 29.58
N ASN A 1099 -22.66 31.24 30.58
CA ASN A 1099 -23.82 31.26 31.47
C ASN A 1099 -25.17 31.19 30.73
N ALA A 1100 -25.18 30.59 29.54
CA ALA A 1100 -26.30 30.61 28.61
C ALA A 1100 -27.04 29.27 28.44
N GLY A 1101 -26.51 28.15 28.95
CA GLY A 1101 -27.09 26.80 28.89
C GLY A 1101 -28.38 26.62 29.71
N ASP A 1102 -29.05 25.47 29.66
CA ASP A 1102 -30.37 25.26 30.29
C ASP A 1102 -30.39 25.68 31.77
N PRO A 1103 -31.28 26.60 32.21
CA PRO A 1103 -31.45 26.94 33.63
C PRO A 1103 -31.86 25.76 34.54
N GLN A 1104 -32.20 24.60 33.98
CA GLN A 1104 -32.46 23.34 34.70
C GLN A 1104 -31.25 22.38 34.69
N HIS A 1105 -30.20 22.67 33.92
CA HIS A 1105 -28.95 21.92 34.01
C HIS A 1105 -28.25 22.21 35.35
N GLN A 1106 -27.32 21.34 35.74
CA GLN A 1106 -26.47 21.57 36.90
C GLN A 1106 -25.60 22.82 36.69
N SER A 1107 -25.41 23.60 37.75
CA SER A 1107 -24.43 24.70 37.77
C SER A 1107 -23.01 24.21 37.47
N ASP A 1108 -22.25 25.06 36.80
CA ASP A 1108 -20.82 24.84 36.58
C ASP A 1108 -20.03 24.82 37.90
N PRO A 1109 -18.80 24.29 37.93
CA PRO A 1109 -18.03 24.15 39.18
C PRO A 1109 -17.63 25.45 39.89
N ASP A 1110 -17.84 26.62 39.26
CA ASP A 1110 -17.72 27.93 39.91
C ASP A 1110 -19.02 28.41 40.60
N GLY A 1111 -20.10 27.63 40.48
CA GLY A 1111 -21.42 27.90 41.04
C GLY A 1111 -22.32 28.75 40.16
N THR A 1112 -21.93 29.03 38.91
CA THR A 1112 -22.71 29.87 37.99
C THR A 1112 -23.69 29.04 37.15
N ARG A 1113 -24.33 29.62 36.12
CA ARG A 1113 -25.21 28.86 35.20
C ARG A 1113 -24.33 28.19 34.14
N ALA A 1114 -24.70 27.00 33.68
CA ALA A 1114 -23.94 26.26 32.69
C ALA A 1114 -23.57 27.14 31.46
N ASP A 1115 -22.28 27.15 31.10
CA ASP A 1115 -21.82 27.63 29.81
C ASP A 1115 -22.36 26.73 28.67
N ILE A 1116 -22.39 27.25 27.44
CA ILE A 1116 -22.70 26.48 26.22
C ILE A 1116 -21.37 26.08 25.58
N GLY A 1117 -21.20 24.82 25.18
CA GLY A 1117 -20.00 24.28 24.55
C GLY A 1117 -19.26 23.27 25.42
N ALA A 1118 -18.21 22.66 24.87
CA ALA A 1118 -17.32 21.77 25.59
C ALA A 1118 -16.45 22.51 26.60
N ARG A 1119 -16.48 22.03 27.85
CA ARG A 1119 -15.59 22.50 28.91
C ARG A 1119 -14.22 21.82 28.83
N TYR A 1120 -13.43 22.20 27.83
CA TYR A 1120 -12.04 21.79 27.67
C TYR A 1120 -11.05 22.89 28.10
N ARG A 1121 -9.75 22.63 27.96
CA ARG A 1121 -8.67 23.60 28.15
C ARG A 1121 -7.66 23.44 27.02
N PHE A 1122 -7.21 24.54 26.44
CA PHE A 1122 -6.23 24.51 25.34
C PHE A 1122 -4.80 24.20 25.83
N SER A 1123 -4.10 23.36 25.09
CA SER A 1123 -2.64 23.24 25.08
C SER A 1123 -2.15 23.26 23.63
N PRO A 1124 -1.06 23.97 23.30
CA PRO A 1124 -0.47 23.90 21.96
C PRO A 1124 0.11 22.51 21.63
N ASP A 1125 0.38 21.69 22.66
CA ASP A 1125 0.84 20.30 22.49
C ASP A 1125 -0.33 19.33 22.19
N ASP A 1126 -1.59 19.77 22.26
CA ASP A 1126 -2.78 18.93 22.03
C ASP A 1126 -3.19 18.81 20.54
N TYR A 1127 -2.38 19.26 19.56
CA TYR A 1127 -2.72 19.12 18.14
C TYR A 1127 -1.52 19.31 17.15
N PRO A 1128 -1.30 18.41 16.15
CA PRO A 1128 -0.13 18.51 15.23
C PRO A 1128 -0.29 18.78 13.69
N PHE A 1129 -1.41 19.26 13.10
CA PHE A 1129 -1.56 19.36 11.59
C PHE A 1129 -2.39 20.56 10.95
N ASN A 1130 -3.13 20.45 9.79
CA ASN A 1130 -3.65 21.60 8.94
C ASN A 1130 -5.00 21.37 8.11
N GLN A 1131 -5.58 22.37 7.36
CA GLN A 1131 -6.97 22.40 6.73
C GLN A 1131 -7.15 22.73 5.18
N THR A 1132 -8.40 22.92 4.64
CA THR A 1132 -8.92 22.69 3.22
C THR A 1132 -9.80 23.81 2.48
N PRO A 1133 -10.23 23.69 1.17
CA PRO A 1133 -10.55 24.83 0.22
C PRO A 1133 -11.98 24.96 -0.49
N THR A 1134 -12.13 25.72 -1.62
CA THR A 1134 -13.41 26.39 -2.06
C THR A 1134 -14.12 26.07 -3.41
N ILE A 1135 -13.53 26.26 -4.61
CA ILE A 1135 -14.17 25.86 -5.90
C ILE A 1135 -14.06 24.34 -6.04
N VAL A 1136 -15.01 23.66 -6.70
CA VAL A 1136 -15.06 22.18 -6.72
C VAL A 1136 -15.24 21.56 -8.11
N ILE A 1137 -14.73 20.33 -8.21
CA ILE A 1137 -15.08 19.35 -9.25
C ILE A 1137 -16.51 18.88 -8.95
N ASN A 1138 -17.39 18.74 -9.95
CA ASN A 1138 -18.84 18.65 -9.76
C ASN A 1138 -19.46 17.32 -10.19
N GLU A 1139 -19.02 16.79 -11.32
CA GLU A 1139 -19.48 15.54 -11.89
C GLU A 1139 -18.34 14.95 -12.71
N VAL A 1140 -18.18 13.63 -12.64
CA VAL A 1140 -17.20 12.85 -13.39
C VAL A 1140 -17.94 11.70 -14.04
N LEU A 1141 -17.61 11.43 -15.30
CA LEU A 1141 -17.96 10.19 -15.97
C LEU A 1141 -16.66 9.62 -16.56
N ALA A 1142 -16.24 8.49 -15.98
CA ALA A 1142 -15.01 7.76 -16.33
C ALA A 1142 -15.30 6.33 -16.83
N ASN A 1143 -16.58 6.01 -17.07
CA ASN A 1143 -17.03 4.82 -17.78
C ASN A 1143 -18.22 5.22 -18.67
N SER A 1144 -17.91 5.85 -19.80
CA SER A 1144 -18.89 6.26 -20.81
C SER A 1144 -19.10 5.22 -21.93
N GLY A 1145 -18.59 3.99 -21.75
CA GLY A 1145 -18.75 2.88 -22.71
C GLY A 1145 -18.03 3.11 -24.04
N ASP A 1146 -18.79 3.33 -25.11
CA ASP A 1146 -18.28 3.61 -26.47
C ASP A 1146 -18.00 5.12 -26.71
N ALA A 1147 -18.12 5.98 -25.69
CA ALA A 1147 -18.00 7.44 -25.80
C ALA A 1147 -16.63 7.99 -25.31
N SER A 1148 -16.59 9.25 -24.87
CA SER A 1148 -15.39 9.89 -24.32
C SER A 1148 -15.69 10.48 -22.95
N ASP A 1149 -14.81 10.17 -22.01
CA ASP A 1149 -14.93 10.50 -20.59
C ASP A 1149 -14.61 11.98 -20.29
N TRP A 1150 -15.06 12.47 -19.14
CA TRP A 1150 -15.05 13.92 -18.87
C TRP A 1150 -15.13 14.31 -17.38
N ILE A 1151 -14.67 15.54 -17.13
CA ILE A 1151 -14.63 16.22 -15.82
C ILE A 1151 -15.47 17.49 -15.90
N GLU A 1152 -16.33 17.75 -14.91
CA GLU A 1152 -17.03 19.03 -14.77
C GLU A 1152 -16.61 19.80 -13.52
N LEU A 1153 -16.57 21.13 -13.61
CA LEU A 1153 -16.36 22.05 -12.48
C LEU A 1153 -17.63 22.89 -12.21
N HIS A 1154 -17.89 23.21 -10.93
CA HIS A 1154 -19.03 24.02 -10.51
C HIS A 1154 -18.61 25.21 -9.63
N ASN A 1155 -19.08 26.40 -10.01
CA ASN A 1155 -18.92 27.61 -9.23
C ASN A 1155 -19.98 27.69 -8.12
N ARG A 1156 -19.63 27.25 -6.90
CA ARG A 1156 -20.48 27.31 -5.69
C ARG A 1156 -20.85 28.75 -5.24
N THR A 1157 -20.39 29.80 -5.92
CA THR A 1157 -20.58 31.20 -5.50
C THR A 1157 -21.70 31.93 -6.28
N ASN A 1158 -22.28 32.95 -5.63
CA ASN A 1158 -23.32 33.82 -6.21
C ASN A 1158 -22.77 34.91 -7.17
N ASN A 1159 -21.51 34.82 -7.58
CA ASN A 1159 -20.83 35.74 -8.51
C ASN A 1159 -20.20 34.96 -9.67
N PRO A 1160 -19.94 35.56 -10.85
CA PRO A 1160 -19.12 34.92 -11.86
C PRO A 1160 -17.69 34.73 -11.34
N PHE A 1161 -17.11 33.57 -11.58
CA PHE A 1161 -15.78 33.18 -11.08
C PHE A 1161 -14.85 32.90 -12.26
N GLU A 1162 -13.69 33.54 -12.29
CA GLU A 1162 -12.68 33.36 -13.34
C GLU A 1162 -11.67 32.31 -12.90
N ILE A 1163 -11.42 31.32 -13.79
CA ILE A 1163 -10.52 30.18 -13.56
C ILE A 1163 -9.50 30.05 -14.72
N GLY A 1164 -9.29 31.13 -15.45
CA GLY A 1164 -8.45 31.18 -16.64
C GLY A 1164 -6.97 31.09 -16.27
N GLY A 1165 -6.34 29.99 -16.63
CA GLY A 1165 -4.95 29.68 -16.30
C GLY A 1165 -4.78 28.77 -15.09
N TRP A 1166 -5.87 28.32 -14.44
CA TRP A 1166 -5.91 27.21 -13.49
C TRP A 1166 -5.60 25.87 -14.18
N TYR A 1167 -5.44 24.79 -13.41
CA TYR A 1167 -5.04 23.50 -13.94
C TYR A 1167 -5.89 22.33 -13.45
N LEU A 1168 -6.07 21.35 -14.33
CA LEU A 1168 -6.59 20.00 -14.06
C LEU A 1168 -5.50 18.95 -14.27
N SER A 1169 -5.52 17.90 -13.44
CA SER A 1169 -4.71 16.70 -13.64
C SER A 1169 -5.28 15.49 -12.89
N ASP A 1170 -5.01 14.30 -13.41
CA ASP A 1170 -4.95 12.99 -12.72
C ASP A 1170 -3.81 12.87 -11.68
N SER A 1171 -2.85 13.80 -11.67
CA SER A 1171 -1.53 13.60 -11.07
C SER A 1171 -1.21 14.60 -9.96
N LYS A 1172 -1.06 14.08 -8.74
CA LYS A 1172 -0.57 14.81 -7.57
C LYS A 1172 0.85 15.36 -7.75
N SER A 1173 1.67 14.74 -8.61
CA SER A 1173 3.06 15.12 -8.87
C SER A 1173 3.25 16.06 -10.06
N ASN A 1174 2.37 16.01 -11.07
CA ASN A 1174 2.27 17.07 -12.08
C ASN A 1174 0.88 17.71 -12.08
N LEU A 1175 0.65 18.62 -11.14
CA LEU A 1175 -0.60 19.37 -11.00
C LEU A 1175 -0.86 20.36 -12.17
N MET A 1176 -0.03 20.36 -13.24
CA MET A 1176 -0.07 21.30 -14.35
C MET A 1176 -0.35 20.67 -15.73
N LYS A 1177 -0.77 19.40 -15.81
CA LYS A 1177 -0.96 18.69 -17.09
C LYS A 1177 -1.85 19.43 -18.10
N PHE A 1178 -3.06 19.83 -17.70
CA PHE A 1178 -3.97 20.62 -18.54
C PHE A 1178 -4.26 21.98 -17.93
N ARG A 1179 -3.91 23.06 -18.66
CA ARG A 1179 -4.17 24.44 -18.29
C ARG A 1179 -5.44 24.97 -18.93
N ILE A 1180 -6.38 25.43 -18.10
CA ILE A 1180 -7.64 26.04 -18.52
C ILE A 1180 -7.35 27.37 -19.26
N PRO A 1181 -7.95 27.63 -20.44
CA PRO A 1181 -7.68 28.86 -21.21
C PRO A 1181 -7.96 30.16 -20.46
N SER A 1182 -7.10 31.17 -20.60
CA SER A 1182 -7.28 32.49 -19.97
C SER A 1182 -8.55 33.20 -20.46
N GLY A 1183 -9.30 33.84 -19.56
CA GLY A 1183 -10.62 34.42 -19.83
C GLY A 1183 -11.80 33.45 -19.58
N THR A 1184 -11.53 32.20 -19.20
CA THR A 1184 -12.55 31.22 -18.82
C THR A 1184 -13.24 31.64 -17.54
N THR A 1185 -14.47 32.12 -17.67
CA THR A 1185 -15.32 32.53 -16.54
C THR A 1185 -16.52 31.59 -16.42
N ILE A 1186 -16.68 30.95 -15.26
CA ILE A 1186 -17.90 30.22 -14.91
C ILE A 1186 -18.93 31.22 -14.35
N PRO A 1187 -20.17 31.29 -14.88
CA PRO A 1187 -21.23 32.16 -14.32
C PRO A 1187 -21.57 31.83 -12.85
N PRO A 1188 -22.33 32.70 -12.14
CA PRO A 1188 -22.87 32.38 -10.81
C PRO A 1188 -23.66 31.07 -10.83
N GLY A 1189 -23.34 30.11 -9.95
CA GLY A 1189 -23.97 28.78 -9.97
C GLY A 1189 -23.86 28.04 -11.31
N GLY A 1190 -22.82 28.35 -12.09
CA GLY A 1190 -22.57 27.78 -13.42
C GLY A 1190 -21.68 26.54 -13.38
N PHE A 1191 -21.71 25.82 -14.51
CA PHE A 1191 -21.01 24.55 -14.72
C PHE A 1191 -20.10 24.66 -15.94
N LEU A 1192 -18.97 23.95 -15.95
CA LEU A 1192 -18.06 23.87 -17.10
C LEU A 1192 -17.43 22.48 -17.22
N THR A 1193 -17.73 21.81 -18.33
CA THR A 1193 -17.29 20.45 -18.65
C THR A 1193 -16.05 20.46 -19.55
N PHE A 1194 -15.08 19.59 -19.27
CA PHE A 1194 -13.91 19.29 -20.10
C PHE A 1194 -13.96 17.80 -20.48
N THR A 1195 -13.93 17.49 -21.77
CA THR A 1195 -13.87 16.11 -22.29
C THR A 1195 -12.44 15.70 -22.60
N GLU A 1196 -12.15 14.41 -22.45
CA GLU A 1196 -10.84 13.83 -22.74
C GLU A 1196 -10.43 14.10 -24.20
N ASP A 1197 -11.25 13.70 -25.18
CA ASP A 1197 -10.96 13.81 -26.62
C ASP A 1197 -10.57 15.23 -27.09
N LEU A 1198 -11.21 16.26 -26.56
CA LEU A 1198 -11.03 17.65 -26.98
C LEU A 1198 -10.09 18.46 -26.09
N HIS A 1199 -9.82 18.06 -24.85
CA HIS A 1199 -9.12 18.91 -23.88
C HIS A 1199 -7.82 18.31 -23.33
N PHE A 1200 -7.87 17.14 -22.70
CA PHE A 1200 -6.75 16.61 -21.90
C PHE A 1200 -6.26 15.21 -22.31
N GLY A 1201 -7.04 14.45 -23.09
CA GLY A 1201 -6.69 13.14 -23.64
C GLY A 1201 -5.53 13.14 -24.61
N GLU A 1202 -4.99 11.95 -24.90
CA GLU A 1202 -3.91 11.76 -25.89
C GLU A 1202 -4.32 12.28 -27.29
N ALA A 1203 -5.59 12.10 -27.66
CA ALA A 1203 -6.15 12.50 -28.97
C ALA A 1203 -6.37 14.02 -29.16
N SER A 1204 -6.22 14.83 -28.12
CA SER A 1204 -6.47 16.28 -28.19
C SER A 1204 -5.36 17.06 -28.92
N ASP A 1205 -5.73 18.15 -29.59
CA ASP A 1205 -4.82 19.17 -30.16
C ASP A 1205 -4.84 20.49 -29.34
N ASN A 1206 -5.39 20.48 -28.11
CA ASN A 1206 -5.63 21.69 -27.32
C ASN A 1206 -4.31 22.32 -26.81
N PRO A 1207 -4.04 23.62 -27.09
CA PRO A 1207 -2.80 24.28 -26.66
C PRO A 1207 -2.70 24.53 -25.13
N GLY A 1208 -3.75 24.25 -24.36
CA GLY A 1208 -3.70 24.19 -22.90
C GLY A 1208 -3.17 22.86 -22.35
N ARG A 1209 -3.14 21.78 -23.15
CA ARG A 1209 -2.64 20.47 -22.74
C ARG A 1209 -1.12 20.41 -22.88
N PHE A 1210 -0.41 20.50 -21.76
CA PHE A 1210 1.05 20.37 -21.70
C PHE A 1210 1.48 18.90 -21.55
N GLU A 1211 0.66 18.09 -20.90
CA GLU A 1211 0.78 16.63 -20.83
C GLU A 1211 -0.63 16.02 -20.89
N SER A 1212 -0.78 14.84 -21.50
CA SER A 1212 -2.06 14.16 -21.61
C SER A 1212 -2.37 13.26 -20.41
N PHE A 1213 -3.66 13.08 -20.11
CA PHE A 1213 -4.17 12.05 -19.21
C PHE A 1213 -5.54 11.55 -19.70
N ALA A 1214 -6.02 10.43 -19.16
CA ALA A 1214 -7.29 9.79 -19.50
C ALA A 1214 -7.97 9.29 -18.23
N LEU A 1215 -9.29 9.08 -18.24
CA LEU A 1215 -10.02 8.71 -17.02
C LEU A 1215 -10.18 7.20 -16.80
N SER A 1216 -10.43 6.80 -15.54
CA SER A 1216 -10.41 5.42 -15.06
C SER A 1216 -11.80 4.91 -14.61
N GLU A 1217 -12.36 3.91 -15.30
CA GLU A 1217 -13.63 3.26 -14.93
C GLU A 1217 -13.62 2.64 -13.53
N THR A 1218 -12.44 2.21 -13.07
CA THR A 1218 -12.23 1.62 -11.74
C THR A 1218 -12.02 2.67 -10.64
N GLY A 1219 -11.93 3.95 -10.99
CA GLY A 1219 -11.62 5.04 -10.08
C GLY A 1219 -10.20 5.58 -10.24
N GLU A 1220 -10.03 6.86 -9.95
CA GLU A 1220 -8.74 7.56 -9.83
C GLU A 1220 -8.93 8.79 -8.90
N THR A 1221 -7.94 9.68 -8.83
CA THR A 1221 -8.10 11.00 -8.21
C THR A 1221 -7.84 12.13 -9.21
N ILE A 1222 -8.86 12.96 -9.45
CA ILE A 1222 -8.73 14.20 -10.23
C ILE A 1222 -8.42 15.35 -9.27
N TYR A 1223 -7.41 16.16 -9.61
CA TYR A 1223 -6.95 17.33 -8.88
C TYR A 1223 -7.31 18.61 -9.64
N LEU A 1224 -7.88 19.59 -8.91
CA LEU A 1224 -8.08 20.97 -9.38
C LEU A 1224 -7.18 21.90 -8.59
N THR A 1225 -6.34 22.68 -9.27
CA THR A 1225 -5.49 23.70 -8.61
C THR A 1225 -5.74 25.10 -9.12
N SER A 1226 -5.84 26.06 -8.20
CA SER A 1226 -5.86 27.48 -8.57
C SER A 1226 -4.46 27.95 -8.91
N ALA A 1227 -4.32 28.47 -10.13
CA ALA A 1227 -3.40 29.56 -10.37
C ALA A 1227 -4.12 30.86 -10.00
N ASN A 1228 -3.74 31.46 -8.86
CA ASN A 1228 -3.99 32.88 -8.67
C ASN A 1228 -3.35 33.66 -9.83
N SER A 1229 -3.93 34.79 -10.27
CA SER A 1229 -3.29 35.72 -11.24
C SER A 1229 -2.14 36.52 -10.59
N ASN A 1230 -1.38 35.85 -9.73
CA ASN A 1230 -0.69 36.36 -8.55
C ASN A 1230 -1.54 37.33 -7.70
N GLN A 1231 -2.73 36.82 -7.32
CA GLN A 1231 -3.71 37.26 -6.29
C GLN A 1231 -4.92 38.08 -6.79
N LEU A 1232 -6.08 38.18 -6.09
CA LEU A 1232 -6.53 37.79 -4.72
C LEU A 1232 -7.92 37.09 -4.81
N SER A 1233 -8.55 36.53 -3.76
CA SER A 1233 -8.38 36.56 -2.29
C SER A 1233 -8.86 35.21 -1.68
N HIS A 1234 -8.15 34.56 -0.77
CA HIS A 1234 -8.00 34.80 0.69
C HIS A 1234 -6.88 33.83 1.22
N TYR A 1235 -6.26 33.87 2.41
CA TYR A 1235 -6.05 34.79 3.57
C TYR A 1235 -4.89 34.18 4.42
N HIS A 1236 -4.36 34.74 5.53
CA HIS A 1236 -3.79 36.08 5.76
C HIS A 1236 -2.94 36.07 7.07
N PHE A 1237 -1.61 36.24 6.99
CA PHE A 1237 -0.78 36.68 8.13
C PHE A 1237 0.42 37.53 7.66
N LYS A 1238 0.99 38.34 8.58
CA LYS A 1238 2.14 39.25 8.45
C LYS A 1238 2.55 39.66 9.90
N GLU A 1239 3.80 39.84 10.33
CA GLU A 1239 5.16 39.92 9.75
C GLU A 1239 6.14 39.42 10.84
N GLU A 1240 7.29 38.80 10.50
CA GLU A 1240 8.44 38.68 11.42
C GLU A 1240 9.79 38.94 10.69
N PHE A 1241 10.88 39.03 11.46
CA PHE A 1241 12.20 39.55 11.07
C PHE A 1241 13.24 38.48 10.67
#